data_AF-A0A7K2KN42-F1
#
_entry.id   AF-A0A7K2KN42-F1
#
_cell.length_a   1.000
_cell.length_b   1.000
_cell.length_c   1.000
_cell.angle_alpha   90.00
_cell.angle_beta   90.00
_cell.angle_gamma   90.00
#
_symmetry.space_group_name_H-M   'P 1'
#
loop_
_entity.id
_entity.type
_entity.pdbx_description
1 polymer ?
#
loop_
_entity_poly.entity_id
_entity_poly.type
_entity_poly.pdbx_seq_one_letter_code
_entity_poly.pdbx_strand_id
1 'polypeptide(L)'
;MKGLFKRWTARQSAPGATVQGPLTQISGVQGDVHVTLAPVPPQHGPPEIESAREAYATRVRQRYGRLDLEVLTPLREQDERPVLHLRDVFVPQSVRADPPPVELPQELLRRLMDPAEAELHDLPPGIDRETVDRVRRAYRDRPPLPVLDVLARPEHDRVVLLGHPGSGKSTLARYLALVLTSPEPPPGLAALHGTLPLIVELREYAQPAWRERTFEDFLAHQYATEGLGLPPEALTAVLAGEGPYRALVLFDGLDELFEKDVRDAVTRRIAGFAARHPQARIVVTSRGYGYQRAVLDGAGFTDFMLQDLDREQIGAFADQWFALACPDDPDQARRLIERVTTAVDASTSVRELAGNPLILTILAIIGRRRELPRDRRTVYEHAVDVLVEHWDPSKYLRDRQVEEHLPYLGPEDKRELLRLIARQMQEGHGGISGNHIAGPDLLKSFEEYLKDRYALPPDRAATAARVMLDQFRRRNFVLSRYGGEIYGFVHRTFLEYLAATDLAHRFNHERSLSEEDLQNLFADKVHDPTWHEILLLLVGLLDERFVAGILDRLLAPRAIAVPLGSRRDDAFAEVAFVARCLAEVRRLGALAPQSAATVRTVIRLFECARVLGVGLFYPYAHVGSLGPALAALGDDWTGRELYARWHEGWRLDEGAYDDWSLSLNSTDQLATDILLCLRSGGTLPHAAHLAQTFLTSDDMMARLGAARLLVRSTGRDPATMDLVDRCLREGLDADARAALLGHLVGAEDVDPDWVARITVEQLADDDLRVRSVALQCLQDRRTDSPEARAELARLIDDPDPSVRRQAVRPLVAHTEDGARALELLRETLADPHPGLRATALSALAARAGDEPAVRAFVQERMRTDESPEVVAAAIDAVRQIGSDAPDTHTLLHELSAHPDTAVRRAALRCLAEGGTLDPSTVQLLSDRLAQDESRWVRETALRLYVTHVADDAAVRGVLLDRVRNDPISSVQNQALTGLVELDHALARDLVADRARTHPDEEGRGVAFFHLLTTYGDDAEAVRLVFGHAVHEEDSVIRFAALDSLWALSPGPDLAAVAHDRFVHDTDPSVRLIALRILADLRRDDPELLPLVRRAIRSENRRIRDLAEALLTVLAPQSP
;
A
#
# COMPACT_ATOMS: atom_id res chain seq x y z
N MET A 1 -18.01 76.04 27.24
CA MET A 1 -16.85 75.97 26.31
C MET A 1 -16.95 74.65 25.59
N LYS A 2 -17.33 74.64 24.30
CA LYS A 2 -16.47 74.32 23.13
C LYS A 2 -15.79 72.94 23.27
N GLY A 3 -15.98 71.94 22.41
CA GLY A 3 -16.76 71.80 21.19
C GLY A 3 -16.39 70.52 20.41
N LEU A 4 -17.15 70.27 19.35
CA LEU A 4 -16.76 69.67 18.05
C LEU A 4 -16.60 68.13 17.90
N PHE A 5 -17.47 67.61 17.03
CA PHE A 5 -17.30 66.52 16.03
C PHE A 5 -17.29 65.05 16.52
N LYS A 6 -17.86 64.05 15.81
CA LYS A 6 -18.57 63.93 14.53
C LYS A 6 -19.28 62.56 14.54
N ARG A 7 -20.46 62.43 13.92
CA ARG A 7 -21.10 61.13 13.61
C ARG A 7 -20.17 60.27 12.75
N TRP A 8 -19.96 59.01 13.13
CA TRP A 8 -19.59 57.93 12.23
C TRP A 8 -20.72 56.90 12.24
N THR A 9 -21.40 56.79 11.10
CA THR A 9 -22.22 55.64 10.72
C THR A 9 -21.28 54.53 10.28
N ALA A 10 -21.18 53.46 11.07
CA ALA A 10 -20.69 52.17 10.58
C ALA A 10 -21.92 51.31 10.24
N ARG A 11 -22.25 51.23 8.95
CA ARG A 11 -23.03 50.12 8.41
C ARG A 11 -22.13 48.90 8.44
N GLN A 12 -22.49 47.89 9.22
CA GLN A 12 -22.16 46.51 8.91
C GLN A 12 -23.48 45.75 8.86
N SER A 13 -24.01 45.67 7.64
CA SER A 13 -24.93 44.62 7.24
C SER A 13 -24.10 43.36 7.05
N ALA A 14 -24.27 42.36 7.92
CA ALA A 14 -23.91 40.99 7.62
C ALA A 14 -25.13 40.34 6.92
N PRO A 15 -25.09 40.05 5.61
CA PRO A 15 -26.13 39.28 4.98
C PRO A 15 -25.97 37.81 5.41
N GLY A 16 -26.95 37.26 6.13
CA GLY A 16 -27.04 35.81 6.36
C GLY A 16 -27.28 35.33 7.80
N ALA A 17 -27.20 36.16 8.83
CA ALA A 17 -27.48 35.73 10.20
C ALA A 17 -28.97 35.89 10.54
N THR A 18 -29.74 34.81 10.44
CA THR A 18 -31.10 34.77 11.01
C THR A 18 -31.00 34.30 12.46
N VAL A 19 -31.22 35.20 13.42
CA VAL A 19 -31.29 34.82 14.84
C VAL A 19 -32.65 34.16 15.09
N GLN A 20 -32.67 32.84 15.24
CA GLN A 20 -33.88 32.10 15.64
C GLN A 20 -33.88 31.89 17.17
N GLY A 21 -34.51 32.82 17.90
CA GLY A 21 -34.75 32.70 19.35
C GLY A 21 -34.87 34.06 20.05
N PRO A 22 -35.61 34.19 21.16
CA PRO A 22 -35.67 35.42 21.93
C PRO A 22 -34.35 35.65 22.70
N LEU A 23 -33.69 36.76 22.41
CA LEU A 23 -32.49 37.22 23.13
C LEU A 23 -32.87 37.63 24.56
N THR A 24 -32.27 36.98 25.56
CA THR A 24 -32.57 37.26 26.98
C THR A 24 -31.52 38.14 27.67
N GLN A 25 -30.26 38.18 27.21
CA GLN A 25 -29.24 39.07 27.77
C GLN A 25 -28.09 39.36 26.79
N ILE A 26 -27.60 40.60 26.77
CA ILE A 26 -26.37 41.03 26.08
C ILE A 26 -25.49 41.74 27.11
N SER A 27 -24.24 41.32 27.26
CA SER A 27 -23.26 42.02 28.11
C SER A 27 -21.84 41.94 27.55
N GLY A 28 -21.09 43.04 27.73
CA GLY A 28 -19.66 43.16 27.42
C GLY A 28 -19.16 44.62 27.40
N VAL A 29 -17.91 44.86 27.77
CA VAL A 29 -17.19 46.13 27.58
C VAL A 29 -15.87 45.82 26.87
N GLN A 30 -15.56 46.58 25.81
CA GLN A 30 -14.38 46.48 24.95
C GLN A 30 -14.16 45.11 24.28
N GLY A 31 -14.68 44.98 23.05
CA GLY A 31 -14.24 43.96 22.09
C GLY A 31 -15.04 42.66 22.09
N ASP A 32 -15.46 42.17 23.26
CA ASP A 32 -16.18 40.90 23.36
C ASP A 32 -17.67 41.10 23.70
N VAL A 33 -18.55 40.62 22.81
CA VAL A 33 -20.00 40.58 23.01
C VAL A 33 -20.40 39.15 23.32
N HIS A 34 -20.80 38.87 24.57
CA HIS A 34 -21.38 37.58 24.92
C HIS A 34 -22.89 37.60 24.65
N VAL A 35 -23.33 36.74 23.73
CA VAL A 35 -24.74 36.47 23.46
C VAL A 35 -25.10 35.13 24.07
N THR A 36 -26.00 35.13 25.05
CA THR A 36 -26.54 33.89 25.63
C THR A 36 -27.88 33.60 24.94
N LEU A 37 -27.95 32.50 24.18
CA LEU A 37 -29.20 31.99 23.61
C LEU A 37 -29.89 31.10 24.64
N ALA A 38 -31.20 31.28 24.84
CA ALA A 38 -31.97 30.34 25.65
C ALA A 38 -31.98 28.95 24.97
N PRO A 39 -31.91 27.84 25.71
CA PRO A 39 -32.10 26.52 25.14
C PRO A 39 -33.46 26.49 24.43
N VAL A 40 -33.46 26.09 23.16
CA VAL A 40 -34.70 25.80 22.44
C VAL A 40 -35.40 24.69 23.23
N PRO A 41 -36.62 24.92 23.78
CA PRO A 41 -37.32 23.85 24.47
C PRO A 41 -37.49 22.68 23.50
N PRO A 42 -37.33 21.42 23.94
CA PRO A 42 -37.58 20.27 23.07
C PRO A 42 -38.97 20.46 22.47
N GLN A 43 -39.11 20.41 21.15
CA GLN A 43 -40.43 20.32 20.55
C GLN A 43 -40.98 18.96 20.98
N HIS A 44 -41.81 18.96 22.03
CA HIS A 44 -42.43 17.73 22.50
C HIS A 44 -43.35 17.26 21.38
N GLY A 45 -43.14 16.04 20.89
CA GLY A 45 -44.07 15.41 19.98
C GLY A 45 -45.47 15.28 20.60
N PRO A 46 -46.44 14.76 19.82
CA PRO A 46 -47.66 14.23 20.41
C PRO A 46 -47.27 13.33 21.61
N PRO A 47 -47.90 13.47 22.79
CA PRO A 47 -47.48 12.79 24.02
C PRO A 47 -47.39 11.26 23.89
N GLU A 48 -48.12 10.69 22.93
CA GLU A 48 -48.10 9.26 22.57
C GLU A 48 -46.78 8.83 21.88
N ILE A 49 -46.17 9.69 21.04
CA ILE A 49 -44.90 9.41 20.34
C ILE A 49 -43.72 9.47 21.33
N GLU A 50 -43.73 10.45 22.24
CA GLU A 50 -42.68 10.56 23.27
C GLU A 50 -42.71 9.34 24.21
N SER A 51 -43.89 8.91 24.64
CA SER A 51 -44.04 7.73 25.49
C SER A 51 -43.58 6.45 24.78
N ALA A 52 -43.91 6.29 23.49
CA ALA A 52 -43.43 5.18 22.68
C ALA A 52 -41.90 5.20 22.50
N ARG A 53 -41.31 6.39 22.27
CA ARG A 53 -39.86 6.56 22.17
C ARG A 53 -39.15 6.17 23.47
N GLU A 54 -39.66 6.60 24.61
CA GLU A 54 -39.03 6.32 25.91
C GLU A 54 -39.14 4.83 26.30
N ALA A 55 -40.26 4.19 25.97
CA ALA A 55 -40.41 2.74 26.07
C ALA A 55 -39.40 2.00 25.17
N TYR A 56 -39.26 2.44 23.92
CA TYR A 56 -38.27 1.90 23.00
C TYR A 56 -36.83 2.10 23.48
N ALA A 57 -36.46 3.31 23.91
CA ALA A 57 -35.14 3.62 24.48
C ALA A 57 -34.80 2.74 25.70
N THR A 58 -35.80 2.46 26.54
CA THR A 58 -35.64 1.55 27.67
C THR A 58 -35.37 0.13 27.20
N ARG A 59 -36.07 -0.33 26.16
CA ARG A 59 -35.85 -1.68 25.62
C ARG A 59 -34.51 -1.82 24.91
N VAL A 60 -34.07 -0.81 24.16
CA VAL A 60 -32.74 -0.72 23.54
C VAL A 60 -31.64 -0.85 24.60
N ARG A 61 -31.74 -0.12 25.73
CA ARG A 61 -30.80 -0.23 26.85
C ARG A 61 -30.79 -1.62 27.48
N GLN A 62 -31.95 -2.26 27.64
CA GLN A 62 -32.04 -3.62 28.17
C GLN A 62 -31.44 -4.67 27.23
N ARG A 63 -31.65 -4.52 25.92
CA ARG A 63 -31.23 -5.49 24.91
C ARG A 63 -29.76 -5.37 24.54
N TYR A 64 -29.28 -4.14 24.32
CA TYR A 64 -27.94 -3.88 23.77
C TYR A 64 -26.98 -3.24 24.77
N GLY A 65 -27.47 -2.78 25.93
CA GLY A 65 -26.66 -1.99 26.85
C GLY A 65 -25.56 -2.77 27.56
N ARG A 66 -25.74 -4.07 27.81
CA ARG A 66 -24.70 -4.94 28.39
C ARG A 66 -23.89 -5.62 27.30
N LEU A 67 -22.57 -5.63 27.45
CA LEU A 67 -21.68 -6.35 26.56
C LEU A 67 -21.74 -7.85 26.90
N ASP A 68 -22.22 -8.66 25.96
CA ASP A 68 -22.29 -10.11 26.14
C ASP A 68 -20.93 -10.75 25.84
N LEU A 69 -20.19 -11.06 26.89
CA LEU A 69 -18.89 -11.71 26.83
C LEU A 69 -18.97 -13.22 27.16
N GLU A 70 -20.18 -13.80 27.22
CA GLU A 70 -20.36 -15.22 27.57
C GLU A 70 -19.62 -16.16 26.62
N VAL A 71 -19.57 -15.80 25.34
CA VAL A 71 -18.91 -16.57 24.28
C VAL A 71 -17.38 -16.48 24.37
N LEU A 72 -16.85 -15.43 25.00
CA LEU A 72 -15.41 -15.11 25.04
C LEU A 72 -14.75 -15.37 26.40
N THR A 73 -15.50 -15.82 27.42
CA THR A 73 -15.00 -15.97 28.80
C THR A 73 -15.16 -17.41 29.34
N PRO A 74 -14.07 -18.07 29.83
CA PRO A 74 -14.10 -19.46 30.28
C PRO A 74 -15.18 -19.79 31.33
N LEU A 75 -15.74 -21.03 31.28
CA LEU A 75 -16.84 -21.50 32.15
C LEU A 75 -16.53 -21.46 33.65
N ARG A 76 -15.27 -21.62 34.03
CA ARG A 76 -14.82 -21.55 35.44
C ARG A 76 -14.76 -20.11 35.98
N GLU A 77 -14.98 -19.13 35.10
CA GLU A 77 -14.69 -17.71 35.33
C GLU A 77 -15.93 -16.82 35.09
N GLN A 78 -17.12 -17.42 34.93
CA GLN A 78 -18.35 -16.69 34.64
C GLN A 78 -18.91 -15.92 35.85
N ASP A 79 -18.65 -16.40 37.07
CA ASP A 79 -19.17 -15.83 38.32
C ASP A 79 -18.41 -14.56 38.79
N GLU A 80 -17.28 -14.20 38.17
CA GLU A 80 -16.39 -13.08 38.57
C GLU A 80 -16.26 -11.98 37.49
N ARG A 81 -17.29 -11.84 36.65
CA ARG A 81 -17.29 -10.89 35.53
C ARG A 81 -17.70 -9.48 35.96
N PRO A 82 -16.95 -8.43 35.56
CA PRO A 82 -17.45 -7.07 35.64
C PRO A 82 -18.60 -6.92 34.64
N VAL A 83 -19.67 -6.27 35.08
CA VAL A 83 -20.79 -5.91 34.18
C VAL A 83 -20.32 -4.72 33.34
N LEU A 84 -19.84 -5.01 32.13
CA LEU A 84 -19.41 -3.98 31.18
C LEU A 84 -20.58 -3.54 30.30
N HIS A 85 -20.70 -2.23 30.13
CA HIS A 85 -21.73 -1.60 29.32
C HIS A 85 -21.11 -1.11 28.01
N LEU A 86 -21.72 -1.47 26.87
CA LEU A 86 -21.15 -1.20 25.55
C LEU A 86 -20.79 0.28 25.36
N ARG A 87 -21.67 1.19 25.79
CA ARG A 87 -21.46 2.65 25.64
C ARG A 87 -20.23 3.18 26.40
N ASP A 88 -19.77 2.46 27.42
CA ASP A 88 -18.72 2.91 28.34
C ASP A 88 -17.32 2.37 27.93
N VAL A 89 -17.26 1.38 27.01
CA VAL A 89 -16.01 0.80 26.46
C VAL A 89 -15.88 0.92 24.94
N PHE A 90 -16.89 1.46 24.25
CA PHE A 90 -16.85 1.57 22.80
C PHE A 90 -15.90 2.70 22.36
N VAL A 91 -14.87 2.33 21.60
CA VAL A 91 -13.96 3.28 20.95
C VAL A 91 -14.38 3.43 19.49
N PRO A 92 -14.77 4.63 19.04
CA PRO A 92 -15.12 4.86 17.64
C PRO A 92 -13.91 4.72 16.71
N GLN A 93 -14.08 3.93 15.66
CA GLN A 93 -13.07 3.69 14.62
C GLN A 93 -13.08 4.78 13.54
N SER A 94 -12.06 4.75 12.69
CA SER A 94 -12.02 5.53 11.45
C SER A 94 -12.63 4.75 10.28
N VAL A 95 -13.10 5.46 9.25
CA VAL A 95 -13.57 4.92 7.97
C VAL A 95 -12.86 5.59 6.80
N ARG A 96 -12.73 4.89 5.68
CA ARG A 96 -12.32 5.48 4.39
C ARG A 96 -13.49 5.44 3.43
N ALA A 97 -13.72 6.53 2.71
CA ALA A 97 -14.73 6.57 1.65
C ALA A 97 -14.35 5.58 0.54
N ASP A 98 -15.36 5.02 -0.12
CA ASP A 98 -15.26 4.28 -1.38
C ASP A 98 -14.16 3.19 -1.41
N PRO A 99 -14.54 1.91 -1.21
CA PRO A 99 -13.76 0.73 -1.53
C PRO A 99 -12.73 0.88 -2.65
N PRO A 100 -11.43 0.50 -2.58
CA PRO A 100 -10.75 0.17 -3.82
C PRO A 100 -11.57 -0.92 -4.56
N PRO A 101 -11.75 -0.84 -5.88
CA PRO A 101 -12.58 -1.80 -6.63
C PRO A 101 -11.98 -3.22 -6.67
N VAL A 102 -10.76 -3.38 -6.16
CA VAL A 102 -10.04 -4.65 -6.04
C VAL A 102 -10.09 -5.11 -4.60
N GLU A 103 -10.75 -6.25 -4.38
CA GLU A 103 -10.81 -6.88 -3.06
C GLU A 103 -9.50 -7.59 -2.77
N LEU A 104 -8.70 -7.02 -1.86
CA LEU A 104 -7.45 -7.59 -1.38
C LEU A 104 -7.62 -8.06 0.08
N PRO A 105 -7.00 -9.18 0.50
CA PRO A 105 -6.83 -9.48 1.92
C PRO A 105 -6.22 -8.26 2.63
N GLN A 106 -6.73 -7.90 3.81
CA GLN A 106 -6.31 -6.69 4.54
C GLN A 106 -4.79 -6.62 4.77
N GLU A 107 -4.19 -7.78 5.06
CA GLU A 107 -2.74 -7.91 5.19
C GLU A 107 -2.03 -7.59 3.87
N LEU A 108 -2.51 -8.13 2.75
CA LEU A 108 -1.96 -7.80 1.44
C LEU A 108 -2.19 -6.33 1.08
N LEU A 109 -3.36 -5.75 1.37
CA LEU A 109 -3.62 -4.33 1.19
C LEU A 109 -2.62 -3.51 2.02
N ARG A 110 -2.38 -3.86 3.29
CA ARG A 110 -1.38 -3.22 4.14
C ARG A 110 0.02 -3.35 3.60
N ARG A 111 0.46 -4.55 3.22
CA ARG A 111 1.78 -4.80 2.62
C ARG A 111 1.96 -4.03 1.31
N LEU A 112 0.91 -3.95 0.49
CA LEU A 112 0.89 -3.10 -0.70
C LEU A 112 0.91 -1.60 -0.38
N MET A 113 0.40 -1.19 0.78
CA MET A 113 0.43 0.19 1.25
C MET A 113 1.68 0.53 2.08
N ASP A 114 2.42 -0.45 2.61
CA ASP A 114 3.66 -0.22 3.35
C ASP A 114 4.81 0.05 2.35
N PRO A 115 5.44 1.24 2.38
CA PRO A 115 6.55 1.60 1.50
C PRO A 115 7.77 0.68 1.61
N ALA A 116 7.93 -0.07 2.71
CA ALA A 116 8.99 -1.05 2.91
C ALA A 116 8.68 -2.41 2.28
N GLU A 117 7.40 -2.74 2.06
CA GLU A 117 6.94 -3.97 1.40
C GLU A 117 6.40 -3.69 -0.02
N ALA A 118 6.56 -2.45 -0.48
CA ALA A 118 5.90 -1.87 -1.64
C ALA A 118 6.37 -2.38 -3.01
N GLU A 119 7.37 -3.24 -3.08
CA GLU A 119 7.89 -3.79 -4.34
C GLU A 119 7.76 -5.32 -4.35
N LEU A 120 6.59 -5.84 -3.97
CA LEU A 120 6.23 -7.24 -4.23
C LEU A 120 6.30 -7.52 -5.73
N HIS A 121 7.33 -8.25 -6.16
CA HIS A 121 7.46 -8.86 -7.49
C HIS A 121 6.43 -9.98 -7.73
N ASP A 122 5.84 -10.50 -6.66
CA ASP A 122 4.87 -11.57 -6.66
C ASP A 122 3.48 -11.03 -6.30
N LEU A 123 2.93 -10.20 -7.19
CA LEU A 123 1.51 -9.88 -7.13
C LEU A 123 0.71 -11.18 -7.38
N PRO A 124 -0.40 -11.42 -6.65
CA PRO A 124 -1.24 -12.58 -6.91
C PRO A 124 -1.59 -12.67 -8.40
N PRO A 125 -1.65 -13.89 -8.99
CA PRO A 125 -1.98 -14.07 -10.40
C PRO A 125 -3.25 -13.28 -10.79
N GLY A 126 -3.12 -12.35 -11.74
CA GLY A 126 -4.22 -11.48 -12.20
C GLY A 126 -4.24 -10.06 -11.63
N ILE A 127 -3.27 -9.66 -10.81
CA ILE A 127 -3.10 -8.28 -10.34
C ILE A 127 -1.82 -7.70 -10.97
N ASP A 128 -1.96 -6.70 -11.83
CA ASP A 128 -0.82 -5.99 -12.44
C ASP A 128 -0.37 -4.78 -11.61
N ARG A 129 0.81 -4.24 -11.95
CA ARG A 129 1.37 -3.04 -11.29
C ARG A 129 0.45 -1.82 -11.42
N GLU A 130 -0.19 -1.62 -12.57
CA GLU A 130 -1.13 -0.51 -12.78
C GLU A 130 -2.31 -0.56 -11.81
N THR A 131 -2.80 -1.77 -11.51
CA THR A 131 -3.88 -2.01 -10.57
C THR A 131 -3.45 -1.70 -9.14
N VAL A 132 -2.24 -2.09 -8.75
CA VAL A 132 -1.67 -1.72 -7.44
C VAL A 132 -1.50 -0.21 -7.31
N ASP A 133 -0.94 0.46 -8.32
CA ASP A 133 -0.76 1.91 -8.30
C ASP A 133 -2.09 2.65 -8.23
N ARG A 134 -3.10 2.17 -8.93
CA ARG A 134 -4.47 2.68 -8.86
C ARG A 134 -5.08 2.49 -7.48
N VAL A 135 -4.90 1.32 -6.86
CA VAL A 135 -5.36 1.05 -5.47
C VAL A 135 -4.64 1.98 -4.48
N ARG A 136 -3.32 2.19 -4.62
CA ARG A 136 -2.54 3.11 -3.78
C ARG A 136 -3.00 4.56 -3.91
N ARG A 137 -3.20 5.04 -5.14
CA ARG A 137 -3.72 6.40 -5.39
C ARG A 137 -5.11 6.55 -4.77
N ALA A 138 -6.01 5.61 -5.03
CA ALA A 138 -7.35 5.64 -4.44
C ALA A 138 -7.32 5.61 -2.90
N TYR A 139 -6.42 4.84 -2.30
CA TYR A 139 -6.28 4.78 -0.84
C TYR A 139 -5.71 6.09 -0.25
N ARG A 140 -4.76 6.74 -0.93
CA ARG A 140 -4.21 8.06 -0.54
C ARG A 140 -5.22 9.18 -0.67
N ASP A 141 -5.96 9.21 -1.76
CA ASP A 141 -6.96 10.26 -2.04
C ASP A 141 -8.15 10.21 -1.06
N ARG A 142 -8.26 9.16 -0.24
CA ARG A 142 -9.40 8.86 0.64
C ARG A 142 -8.92 8.70 2.09
N PRO A 143 -8.53 9.78 2.79
CA PRO A 143 -7.98 9.72 4.14
C PRO A 143 -8.96 9.07 5.14
N PRO A 144 -8.45 8.49 6.24
CA PRO A 144 -9.30 7.95 7.29
C PRO A 144 -10.04 9.11 7.97
N LEU A 145 -11.35 8.96 8.12
CA LEU A 145 -12.24 9.93 8.75
C LEU A 145 -12.90 9.29 9.98
N PRO A 146 -13.16 10.03 11.07
CA PRO A 146 -13.89 9.48 12.21
C PRO A 146 -15.29 8.98 11.79
N VAL A 147 -15.63 7.74 12.13
CA VAL A 147 -16.90 7.12 11.66
C VAL A 147 -18.14 7.89 12.11
N LEU A 148 -18.12 8.42 13.34
CA LEU A 148 -19.26 9.15 13.89
C LEU A 148 -19.49 10.47 13.13
N ASP A 149 -18.43 11.19 12.78
CA ASP A 149 -18.51 12.44 12.03
C ASP A 149 -19.07 12.18 10.63
N VAL A 150 -18.59 11.13 9.95
CA VAL A 150 -19.11 10.73 8.63
C VAL A 150 -20.60 10.42 8.72
N LEU A 151 -21.03 9.65 9.72
CA LEU A 151 -22.44 9.31 9.92
C LEU A 151 -23.30 10.48 10.41
N ALA A 152 -22.70 11.57 10.88
CA ALA A 152 -23.41 12.77 11.33
C ALA A 152 -23.56 13.84 10.22
N ARG A 153 -22.78 13.76 9.13
CA ARG A 153 -22.83 14.73 8.03
C ARG A 153 -24.18 14.69 7.29
N PRO A 154 -24.79 15.85 6.95
CA PRO A 154 -26.04 15.91 6.21
C PRO A 154 -25.98 15.25 4.84
N GLU A 155 -24.84 15.32 4.14
CA GLU A 155 -24.69 14.72 2.80
C GLU A 155 -24.73 13.18 2.82
N HIS A 156 -24.56 12.55 3.98
CA HIS A 156 -24.48 11.10 4.15
C HIS A 156 -25.76 10.51 4.74
N ASP A 157 -26.90 10.76 4.09
CA ASP A 157 -28.19 10.22 4.51
C ASP A 157 -28.37 8.72 4.17
N ARG A 158 -27.53 8.16 3.28
CA ARG A 158 -27.57 6.75 2.85
C ARG A 158 -26.16 6.20 2.79
N VAL A 159 -25.81 5.36 3.75
CA VAL A 159 -24.44 4.85 3.92
C VAL A 159 -24.42 3.33 3.92
N VAL A 160 -23.44 2.75 3.24
CA VAL A 160 -23.04 1.36 3.47
C VAL A 160 -21.71 1.33 4.21
N LEU A 161 -21.74 0.80 5.44
CA LEU A 161 -20.55 0.55 6.25
C LEU A 161 -20.03 -0.86 5.98
N LEU A 162 -18.97 -0.90 5.20
CA LEU A 162 -18.18 -2.09 4.93
C LEU A 162 -17.13 -2.28 6.02
N GLY A 163 -16.73 -3.52 6.27
CA GLY A 163 -15.68 -3.82 7.24
C GLY A 163 -15.35 -5.30 7.27
N HIS A 164 -14.13 -5.63 7.68
CA HIS A 164 -13.68 -7.01 7.85
C HIS A 164 -14.44 -7.73 8.99
N PRO A 165 -14.32 -9.06 9.09
CA PRO A 165 -14.88 -9.75 10.23
C PRO A 165 -14.21 -9.30 11.55
N GLY A 166 -14.96 -9.33 12.66
CA GLY A 166 -14.47 -8.82 13.95
C GLY A 166 -14.28 -7.30 14.03
N SER A 167 -14.46 -6.56 12.92
CA SER A 167 -14.19 -5.11 12.84
C SER A 167 -15.15 -4.23 13.65
N GLY A 168 -16.23 -4.79 14.24
CA GLY A 168 -17.14 -4.01 15.09
C GLY A 168 -18.38 -3.40 14.42
N LYS A 169 -18.74 -3.75 13.17
CA LYS A 169 -19.92 -3.19 12.46
C LYS A 169 -21.24 -3.27 13.24
N SER A 170 -21.65 -4.47 13.66
CA SER A 170 -22.86 -4.65 14.48
C SER A 170 -22.74 -3.97 15.85
N THR A 171 -21.52 -3.92 16.40
CA THR A 171 -21.23 -3.21 17.65
C THR A 171 -21.46 -1.70 17.49
N LEU A 172 -21.03 -1.11 16.38
CA LEU A 172 -21.29 0.29 16.03
C LEU A 172 -22.79 0.55 15.84
N ALA A 173 -23.52 -0.32 15.13
CA ALA A 173 -24.98 -0.17 14.97
C ALA A 173 -25.71 -0.17 16.33
N ARG A 174 -25.32 -1.06 17.24
CA ARG A 174 -25.86 -1.13 18.62
C ARG A 174 -25.45 0.09 19.45
N TYR A 175 -24.21 0.56 19.31
CA TYR A 175 -23.72 1.77 19.96
C TYR A 175 -24.55 2.99 19.55
N LEU A 176 -24.76 3.20 18.24
CA LEU A 176 -25.61 4.27 17.71
C LEU A 176 -27.01 4.21 18.30
N ALA A 177 -27.62 3.02 18.38
CA ALA A 177 -28.94 2.85 18.97
C ALA A 177 -28.97 3.27 20.45
N LEU A 178 -27.96 2.91 21.23
CA LEU A 178 -27.87 3.25 22.66
C LEU A 178 -27.68 4.76 22.90
N VAL A 179 -26.79 5.40 22.14
CA VAL A 179 -26.43 6.81 22.39
C VAL A 179 -27.46 7.78 21.81
N LEU A 180 -28.09 7.46 20.67
CA LEU A 180 -29.12 8.32 20.07
C LEU A 180 -30.49 8.19 20.74
N THR A 181 -30.73 7.12 21.50
CA THR A 181 -31.92 7.01 22.36
C THR A 181 -31.73 7.64 23.74
N SER A 182 -30.51 8.08 24.07
CA SER A 182 -30.18 8.78 25.31
C SER A 182 -30.52 10.28 25.23
N PRO A 183 -30.73 10.99 26.35
CA PRO A 183 -31.13 12.40 26.34
C PRO A 183 -30.10 13.33 25.67
N GLU A 184 -28.82 13.04 25.86
CA GLU A 184 -27.69 13.77 25.29
C GLU A 184 -26.76 12.79 24.57
N PRO A 185 -26.64 12.87 23.23
CA PRO A 185 -25.68 12.10 22.47
C PRO A 185 -24.25 12.66 22.66
N PRO A 186 -23.21 11.86 22.40
CA PRO A 186 -21.83 12.32 22.47
C PRO A 186 -21.55 13.44 21.46
N PRO A 187 -20.50 14.27 21.67
CA PRO A 187 -20.20 15.43 20.82
C PRO A 187 -20.17 15.14 19.31
N GLY A 188 -19.54 14.02 18.90
CA GLY A 188 -19.46 13.61 17.49
C GLY A 188 -20.80 13.23 16.84
N LEU A 189 -21.86 13.04 17.63
CA LEU A 189 -23.21 12.74 17.16
C LEU A 189 -24.23 13.83 17.52
N ALA A 190 -23.77 15.00 17.98
CA ALA A 190 -24.65 16.12 18.33
C ALA A 190 -25.57 16.54 17.17
N ALA A 191 -25.08 16.45 15.92
CA ALA A 191 -25.88 16.74 14.73
C ALA A 191 -27.01 15.72 14.46
N LEU A 192 -26.94 14.53 15.06
CA LEU A 192 -27.99 13.51 15.00
C LEU A 192 -28.94 13.58 16.22
N HIS A 193 -28.83 14.62 17.07
CA HIS A 193 -29.81 14.86 18.13
C HIS A 193 -31.22 14.97 17.53
N GLY A 194 -32.18 14.26 18.13
CA GLY A 194 -33.54 14.17 17.58
C GLY A 194 -33.72 13.14 16.45
N THR A 195 -32.74 12.25 16.22
CA THR A 195 -32.95 11.05 15.39
C THR A 195 -33.39 9.85 16.24
N LEU A 196 -34.24 9.00 15.68
CA LEU A 196 -34.68 7.75 16.30
C LEU A 196 -34.09 6.54 15.56
N PRO A 197 -33.12 5.83 16.15
CA PRO A 197 -32.49 4.68 15.51
C PRO A 197 -33.40 3.44 15.55
N LEU A 198 -33.71 2.83 14.41
CA LEU A 198 -34.49 1.60 14.26
C LEU A 198 -33.58 0.51 13.67
N ILE A 199 -33.30 -0.55 14.43
CA ILE A 199 -32.42 -1.64 13.98
C ILE A 199 -33.24 -2.73 13.30
N VAL A 200 -32.81 -3.15 12.11
CA VAL A 200 -33.27 -4.35 11.41
C VAL A 200 -32.10 -5.32 11.32
N GLU A 201 -32.06 -6.33 12.19
CA GLU A 201 -31.11 -7.43 12.06
C GLU A 201 -31.51 -8.28 10.84
N LEU A 202 -30.75 -8.17 9.74
CA LEU A 202 -31.13 -8.74 8.45
C LEU A 202 -31.23 -10.27 8.49
N ARG A 203 -30.42 -10.92 9.33
CA ARG A 203 -30.48 -12.37 9.59
C ARG A 203 -31.84 -12.82 10.14
N GLU A 204 -32.48 -12.01 10.99
CA GLU A 204 -33.78 -12.31 11.58
C GLU A 204 -34.91 -12.04 10.57
N TYR A 205 -34.79 -10.94 9.83
CA TYR A 205 -35.70 -10.61 8.74
C TYR A 205 -35.66 -11.65 7.60
N ALA A 206 -34.51 -12.23 7.30
CA ALA A 206 -34.33 -13.20 6.22
C ALA A 206 -34.95 -14.59 6.52
N GLN A 207 -35.48 -14.81 7.73
CA GLN A 207 -36.19 -16.06 8.05
C GLN A 207 -37.44 -16.24 7.16
N PRO A 208 -37.83 -17.48 6.81
CA PRO A 208 -38.96 -17.75 5.91
C PRO A 208 -40.28 -17.07 6.30
N ALA A 209 -40.50 -16.82 7.60
CA ALA A 209 -41.69 -16.13 8.11
C ALA A 209 -41.76 -14.64 7.70
N TRP A 210 -40.61 -14.00 7.51
CA TRP A 210 -40.47 -12.54 7.35
C TRP A 210 -39.91 -12.12 6.00
N ARG A 211 -39.11 -12.97 5.36
CA ARG A 211 -38.37 -12.64 4.14
C ARG A 211 -39.23 -12.29 2.93
N GLU A 212 -40.55 -12.43 2.98
CA GLU A 212 -41.48 -11.98 1.93
C GLU A 212 -42.31 -10.76 2.33
N ARG A 213 -42.18 -10.28 3.58
CA ARG A 213 -42.90 -9.14 4.15
C ARG A 213 -42.08 -7.86 4.01
N THR A 214 -42.71 -6.71 4.27
CA THR A 214 -42.00 -5.42 4.26
C THR A 214 -41.15 -5.24 5.53
N PHE A 215 -40.16 -4.33 5.50
CA PHE A 215 -39.39 -4.01 6.71
C PHE A 215 -40.27 -3.33 7.76
N GLU A 216 -41.27 -2.58 7.32
CA GLU A 216 -42.27 -1.96 8.19
C GLU A 216 -43.08 -3.01 8.96
N ASP A 217 -43.51 -4.09 8.29
CA ASP A 217 -44.20 -5.22 8.94
C ASP A 217 -43.32 -5.89 9.99
N PHE A 218 -42.02 -6.04 9.68
CA PHE A 218 -41.06 -6.65 10.58
C PHE A 218 -40.78 -5.79 11.82
N LEU A 219 -40.60 -4.48 11.64
CA LEU A 219 -40.44 -3.53 12.75
C LEU A 219 -41.70 -3.45 13.63
N ALA A 220 -42.89 -3.48 13.03
CA ALA A 220 -44.15 -3.55 13.77
C ALA A 220 -44.28 -4.85 14.59
N HIS A 221 -43.79 -5.97 14.04
CA HIS A 221 -43.74 -7.23 14.77
C HIS A 221 -42.77 -7.19 15.95
N GLN A 222 -41.56 -6.66 15.76
CA GLN A 222 -40.58 -6.51 16.84
C GLN A 222 -41.13 -5.62 17.97
N TYR A 223 -41.84 -4.55 17.63
CA TYR A 223 -42.54 -3.74 18.62
C TYR A 223 -43.58 -4.58 19.40
N ALA A 224 -44.45 -5.30 18.70
CA ALA A 224 -45.54 -6.04 19.32
C ALA A 224 -45.08 -7.21 20.20
N THR A 225 -43.93 -7.80 19.91
CA THR A 225 -43.43 -9.01 20.59
C THR A 225 -42.32 -8.73 21.60
N GLU A 226 -41.42 -7.79 21.28
CA GLU A 226 -40.23 -7.52 22.06
C GLU A 226 -40.18 -6.10 22.62
N GLY A 227 -41.09 -5.21 22.22
CA GLY A 227 -41.01 -3.78 22.52
C GLY A 227 -39.85 -3.08 21.81
N LEU A 228 -39.29 -3.70 20.77
CA LEU A 228 -38.21 -3.13 19.95
C LEU A 228 -38.83 -2.51 18.69
N GLY A 229 -39.06 -1.20 18.72
CA GLY A 229 -39.64 -0.43 17.62
C GLY A 229 -40.68 0.55 18.13
N LEU A 230 -41.54 1.01 17.22
CA LEU A 230 -42.63 1.93 17.51
C LEU A 230 -43.99 1.28 17.18
N PRO A 231 -45.10 1.76 17.81
CA PRO A 231 -46.44 1.44 17.34
C PRO A 231 -46.59 1.77 15.84
N PRO A 232 -47.39 1.00 15.07
CA PRO A 232 -47.47 1.17 13.62
C PRO A 232 -47.73 2.61 13.14
N GLU A 233 -48.66 3.33 13.78
CA GLU A 233 -48.98 4.73 13.42
C GLU A 233 -47.79 5.67 13.67
N ALA A 234 -47.10 5.53 14.81
CA ALA A 234 -45.91 6.31 15.13
C ALA A 234 -44.72 5.94 14.24
N LEU A 235 -44.56 4.65 13.90
CA LEU A 235 -43.55 4.17 12.96
C LEU A 235 -43.75 4.79 11.58
N THR A 236 -44.99 4.80 11.06
CA THR A 236 -45.32 5.43 9.77
C THR A 236 -45.01 6.93 9.79
N ALA A 237 -45.41 7.65 10.85
CA ALA A 237 -45.15 9.08 10.99
C ALA A 237 -43.63 9.37 11.00
N VAL A 238 -42.85 8.67 11.82
CA VAL A 238 -41.39 8.86 11.93
C VAL A 238 -40.66 8.53 10.62
N LEU A 239 -41.07 7.47 9.90
CA LEU A 239 -40.50 7.13 8.60
C LEU A 239 -40.85 8.16 7.50
N ALA A 240 -42.05 8.76 7.57
CA ALA A 240 -42.47 9.83 6.66
C ALA A 240 -41.79 11.18 6.97
N GLY A 241 -41.06 11.30 8.08
CA GLY A 241 -40.55 12.58 8.58
C GLY A 241 -41.63 13.47 9.20
N GLU A 242 -42.77 12.88 9.56
CA GLU A 242 -43.88 13.55 10.22
C GLU A 242 -43.70 13.42 11.74
N GLY A 243 -43.40 14.53 12.41
CA GLY A 243 -43.22 14.56 13.87
C GLY A 243 -41.87 15.14 14.30
N PRO A 244 -41.56 15.09 15.62
CA PRO A 244 -40.37 15.75 16.17
C PRO A 244 -39.06 14.98 15.93
N TYR A 245 -39.14 13.73 15.45
CA TYR A 245 -37.99 12.84 15.27
C TYR A 245 -37.79 12.44 13.82
N ARG A 246 -36.53 12.40 13.40
CA ARG A 246 -36.14 11.82 12.10
C ARG A 246 -35.77 10.35 12.25
N ALA A 247 -36.20 9.51 11.31
CA ALA A 247 -35.83 8.09 11.31
C ALA A 247 -34.35 7.90 10.95
N LEU A 248 -33.65 7.06 11.71
CA LEU A 248 -32.38 6.46 11.33
C LEU A 248 -32.57 4.93 11.27
N VAL A 249 -32.59 4.33 10.10
CA VAL A 249 -32.79 2.88 9.95
C VAL A 249 -31.44 2.19 9.76
N LEU A 250 -31.12 1.27 10.67
CA LEU A 250 -29.87 0.52 10.70
C LEU A 250 -30.14 -0.91 10.21
N PHE A 251 -29.79 -1.22 8.97
CA PHE A 251 -29.85 -2.58 8.42
C PHE A 251 -28.54 -3.31 8.73
N ASP A 252 -28.55 -4.15 9.75
CA ASP A 252 -27.34 -4.80 10.24
C ASP A 252 -27.19 -6.23 9.67
N GLY A 253 -26.00 -6.52 9.13
CA GLY A 253 -25.57 -7.88 8.76
C GLY A 253 -26.00 -8.33 7.37
N LEU A 254 -25.85 -7.50 6.34
CA LEU A 254 -26.17 -7.91 4.96
C LEU A 254 -25.26 -9.07 4.50
N ASP A 255 -24.02 -9.10 4.98
CA ASP A 255 -23.06 -10.19 4.74
C ASP A 255 -23.44 -11.51 5.43
N GLU A 256 -24.30 -11.47 6.45
CA GLU A 256 -24.80 -12.66 7.12
C GLU A 256 -25.88 -13.39 6.30
N LEU A 257 -26.34 -12.79 5.19
CA LEU A 257 -27.26 -13.39 4.24
C LEU A 257 -26.51 -14.24 3.22
N PHE A 258 -26.29 -15.51 3.57
CA PHE A 258 -25.42 -16.39 2.79
C PHE A 258 -26.02 -16.87 1.45
N GLU A 259 -27.34 -16.96 1.33
CA GLU A 259 -28.04 -17.31 0.09
C GLU A 259 -28.06 -16.11 -0.85
N LYS A 260 -27.42 -16.23 -2.02
CA LYS A 260 -27.31 -15.12 -2.99
C LYS A 260 -28.69 -14.57 -3.36
N ASP A 261 -29.64 -15.42 -3.70
CA ASP A 261 -30.98 -14.97 -4.12
C ASP A 261 -31.72 -14.22 -3.00
N VAL A 262 -31.55 -14.66 -1.75
CA VAL A 262 -32.12 -13.99 -0.57
C VAL A 262 -31.41 -12.66 -0.35
N ARG A 263 -30.08 -12.62 -0.37
CA ARG A 263 -29.30 -11.39 -0.23
C ARG A 263 -29.67 -10.38 -1.31
N ASP A 264 -29.74 -10.79 -2.57
CA ASP A 264 -30.11 -9.96 -3.71
C ASP A 264 -31.56 -9.44 -3.57
N ALA A 265 -32.48 -10.27 -3.11
CA ALA A 265 -33.85 -9.85 -2.83
C ALA A 265 -33.91 -8.82 -1.69
N VAL A 266 -33.16 -9.04 -0.61
CA VAL A 266 -33.07 -8.10 0.51
C VAL A 266 -32.42 -6.78 0.08
N THR A 267 -31.32 -6.81 -0.67
CA THR A 267 -30.66 -5.61 -1.22
C THR A 267 -31.62 -4.79 -2.08
N ARG A 268 -32.38 -5.42 -2.98
CA ARG A 268 -33.43 -4.75 -3.76
C ARG A 268 -34.53 -4.15 -2.88
N ARG A 269 -34.89 -4.83 -1.78
CA ARG A 269 -35.88 -4.29 -0.82
C ARG A 269 -35.33 -3.12 -0.02
N ILE A 270 -34.04 -3.11 0.34
CA ILE A 270 -33.40 -1.95 0.98
C ILE A 270 -33.45 -0.76 0.04
N ALA A 271 -33.09 -0.94 -1.23
CA ALA A 271 -33.22 0.10 -2.25
C ALA A 271 -34.67 0.58 -2.40
N GLY A 272 -35.64 -0.35 -2.44
CA GLY A 272 -37.07 -0.01 -2.49
C GLY A 272 -37.59 0.69 -1.22
N PHE A 273 -37.03 0.38 -0.06
CA PHE A 273 -37.32 1.06 1.20
C PHE A 273 -36.78 2.49 1.19
N ALA A 274 -35.53 2.69 0.76
CA ALA A 274 -34.91 4.01 0.61
C ALA A 274 -35.67 4.91 -0.37
N ALA A 275 -36.23 4.32 -1.44
CA ALA A 275 -37.08 5.05 -2.39
C ALA A 275 -38.44 5.45 -1.81
N ARG A 276 -39.04 4.62 -0.95
CA ARG A 276 -40.34 4.90 -0.30
C ARG A 276 -40.22 5.90 0.85
N HIS A 277 -39.10 5.92 1.56
CA HIS A 277 -38.87 6.75 2.75
C HIS A 277 -37.68 7.71 2.55
N PRO A 278 -37.82 8.75 1.70
CA PRO A 278 -36.70 9.63 1.35
C PRO A 278 -36.20 10.51 2.51
N GLN A 279 -37.01 10.71 3.55
CA GLN A 279 -36.66 11.46 4.76
C GLN A 279 -35.92 10.61 5.81
N ALA A 280 -35.89 9.28 5.65
CA ALA A 280 -35.20 8.39 6.56
C ALA A 280 -33.70 8.35 6.23
N ARG A 281 -32.86 8.54 7.24
CA ARG A 281 -31.44 8.23 7.15
C ARG A 281 -31.27 6.71 7.22
N ILE A 282 -30.39 6.14 6.41
CA ILE A 282 -30.22 4.69 6.29
C ILE A 282 -28.74 4.34 6.39
N VAL A 283 -28.41 3.38 7.24
CA VAL A 283 -27.09 2.77 7.32
C VAL A 283 -27.23 1.27 7.13
N VAL A 284 -26.47 0.71 6.18
CA VAL A 284 -26.40 -0.74 5.93
C VAL A 284 -25.02 -1.22 6.35
N THR A 285 -24.93 -2.29 7.13
CA THR A 285 -23.63 -2.91 7.43
C THR A 285 -23.42 -4.16 6.57
N SER A 286 -22.20 -4.33 6.03
CA SER A 286 -21.84 -5.48 5.21
C SER A 286 -20.33 -5.76 5.25
N ARG A 287 -19.90 -6.87 4.66
CA ARG A 287 -18.52 -7.10 4.19
C ARG A 287 -18.42 -6.63 2.74
N GLY A 288 -17.19 -6.34 2.29
CA GLY A 288 -16.92 -6.11 0.86
C GLY A 288 -17.27 -7.33 0.01
N TYR A 289 -16.86 -8.53 0.45
CA TYR A 289 -17.02 -9.76 -0.30
C TYR A 289 -18.50 -10.12 -0.57
N GLY A 290 -18.87 -10.22 -1.85
CA GLY A 290 -20.21 -10.66 -2.28
C GLY A 290 -21.30 -9.59 -2.17
N TYR A 291 -20.92 -8.34 -1.91
CA TYR A 291 -21.77 -7.15 -1.89
C TYR A 291 -22.06 -6.65 -3.32
N GLN A 292 -23.34 -6.53 -3.68
CA GLN A 292 -23.76 -5.99 -4.99
C GLN A 292 -23.86 -4.47 -4.96
N ARG A 293 -22.70 -3.83 -5.10
CA ARG A 293 -22.55 -2.38 -5.08
C ARG A 293 -23.49 -1.64 -6.04
N ALA A 294 -23.65 -2.15 -7.27
CA ALA A 294 -24.45 -1.51 -8.31
C ALA A 294 -25.92 -1.22 -7.91
N VAL A 295 -26.55 -2.06 -7.09
CA VAL A 295 -27.97 -1.89 -6.70
C VAL A 295 -28.14 -0.74 -5.72
N LEU A 296 -27.23 -0.62 -4.75
CA LEU A 296 -27.31 0.41 -3.71
C LEU A 296 -26.69 1.73 -4.17
N ASP A 297 -25.66 1.71 -5.02
CA ASP A 297 -25.17 2.89 -5.73
C ASP A 297 -26.30 3.55 -6.54
N GLY A 298 -27.07 2.74 -7.28
CA GLY A 298 -28.26 3.21 -8.02
C GLY A 298 -29.38 3.75 -7.13
N ALA A 299 -29.38 3.42 -5.84
CA ALA A 299 -30.29 3.96 -4.83
C ALA A 299 -29.69 5.15 -4.04
N GLY A 300 -28.51 5.64 -4.44
CA GLY A 300 -27.85 6.80 -3.85
C GLY A 300 -27.15 6.53 -2.52
N PHE A 301 -26.69 5.29 -2.28
CA PHE A 301 -25.86 4.97 -1.13
C PHE A 301 -24.38 5.31 -1.39
N THR A 302 -23.69 5.73 -0.34
CA THR A 302 -22.24 5.93 -0.35
C THR A 302 -21.55 4.88 0.51
N ASP A 303 -20.55 4.20 -0.05
CA ASP A 303 -19.80 3.16 0.65
C ASP A 303 -18.66 3.74 1.49
N PHE A 304 -18.47 3.21 2.69
CA PHE A 304 -17.35 3.52 3.58
C PHE A 304 -16.78 2.23 4.18
N MET A 305 -15.45 2.08 4.21
CA MET A 305 -14.76 0.95 4.83
C MET A 305 -14.25 1.29 6.22
N LEU A 306 -14.71 0.56 7.23
CA LEU A 306 -14.24 0.63 8.61
C LEU A 306 -12.79 0.15 8.72
N GLN A 307 -11.94 0.94 9.38
CA GLN A 307 -10.52 0.67 9.57
C GLN A 307 -10.27 -0.02 10.92
N ASP A 308 -9.12 -0.69 11.04
CA ASP A 308 -8.67 -1.25 12.32
C ASP A 308 -8.34 -0.14 13.32
N LEU A 309 -8.35 -0.50 14.61
CA LEU A 309 -7.96 0.39 15.69
C LEU A 309 -6.48 0.75 15.55
N ASP A 310 -6.17 2.04 15.58
CA ASP A 310 -4.80 2.52 15.68
C ASP A 310 -4.26 2.38 17.12
N ARG A 311 -2.99 2.71 17.32
CA ARG A 311 -2.33 2.59 18.63
C ARG A 311 -3.01 3.45 19.70
N GLU A 312 -3.49 4.64 19.35
CA GLU A 312 -4.16 5.54 20.30
C GLU A 312 -5.52 4.96 20.71
N GLN A 313 -6.28 4.46 19.75
CA GLN A 313 -7.57 3.79 19.95
C GLN A 313 -7.43 2.49 20.75
N ILE A 314 -6.37 1.70 20.52
CA ILE A 314 -6.05 0.50 21.34
C ILE A 314 -5.78 0.91 22.80
N GLY A 315 -5.01 1.98 23.02
CA GLY A 315 -4.75 2.53 24.35
C GLY A 315 -6.03 3.00 25.03
N ALA A 316 -6.85 3.78 24.32
CA ALA A 316 -8.14 4.26 24.82
C ALA A 316 -9.09 3.11 25.21
N PHE A 317 -9.13 2.04 24.41
CA PHE A 317 -9.90 0.85 24.72
C PHE A 317 -9.37 0.18 26.00
N ALA A 318 -8.05 -0.02 26.12
CA ALA A 318 -7.45 -0.63 27.29
C ALA A 318 -7.74 0.19 28.57
N ASP A 319 -7.62 1.51 28.49
CA ASP A 319 -7.93 2.43 29.58
C ASP A 319 -9.37 2.29 30.05
N GLN A 320 -10.34 2.42 29.13
CA GLN A 320 -11.77 2.32 29.43
C GLN A 320 -12.12 0.93 29.98
N TRP A 321 -11.60 -0.12 29.35
CA TRP A 321 -11.88 -1.50 29.72
C TRP A 321 -11.39 -1.83 31.12
N PHE A 322 -10.12 -1.57 31.44
CA PHE A 322 -9.56 -1.96 32.74
C PHE A 322 -10.00 -1.04 33.87
N ALA A 323 -10.32 0.22 33.61
CA ALA A 323 -10.96 1.09 34.59
C ALA A 323 -12.31 0.54 35.06
N LEU A 324 -13.12 0.00 34.13
CA LEU A 324 -14.42 -0.60 34.45
C LEU A 324 -14.31 -2.04 34.97
N ALA A 325 -13.30 -2.79 34.52
CA ALA A 325 -13.09 -4.16 34.93
C ALA A 325 -12.48 -4.30 36.34
N CYS A 326 -11.74 -3.28 36.80
CA CYS A 326 -11.09 -3.22 38.10
C CYS A 326 -11.48 -1.94 38.88
N PRO A 327 -12.78 -1.71 39.17
CA PRO A 327 -13.24 -0.44 39.75
C PRO A 327 -12.68 -0.19 41.16
N ASP A 328 -12.39 -1.26 41.91
CA ASP A 328 -11.91 -1.20 43.29
C ASP A 328 -10.37 -1.25 43.41
N ASP A 329 -9.64 -1.42 42.30
CA ASP A 329 -8.16 -1.50 42.28
C ASP A 329 -7.55 -0.74 41.06
N PRO A 330 -7.43 0.60 41.17
CA PRO A 330 -6.83 1.43 40.12
C PRO A 330 -5.37 1.10 39.80
N ASP A 331 -4.62 0.56 40.77
CA ASP A 331 -3.22 0.18 40.57
C ASP A 331 -3.09 -1.13 39.80
N GLN A 332 -4.04 -2.06 39.96
CA GLN A 332 -4.18 -3.21 39.08
C GLN A 332 -4.59 -2.75 37.67
N ALA A 333 -5.56 -1.85 37.53
CA ALA A 333 -5.97 -1.32 36.23
C ALA A 333 -4.77 -0.72 35.47
N ARG A 334 -3.99 0.16 36.12
CA ARG A 334 -2.79 0.77 35.53
C ARG A 334 -1.77 -0.27 35.06
N ARG A 335 -1.50 -1.30 35.88
CA ARG A 335 -0.59 -2.39 35.51
C ARG A 335 -1.10 -3.21 34.32
N LEU A 336 -2.41 -3.44 34.21
CA LEU A 336 -3.00 -4.17 33.09
C LEU A 336 -2.96 -3.34 31.79
N ILE A 337 -3.22 -2.04 31.89
CA ILE A 337 -3.10 -1.06 30.79
C ILE A 337 -1.66 -1.04 30.27
N GLU A 338 -0.69 -0.77 31.16
CA GLU A 338 0.74 -0.74 30.83
C GLU A 338 1.19 -2.04 30.17
N ARG A 339 0.64 -3.18 30.59
CA ARG A 339 1.00 -4.47 30.01
C ARG A 339 0.42 -4.65 28.60
N VAL A 340 -0.81 -4.21 28.31
CA VAL A 340 -1.36 -4.25 26.94
C VAL A 340 -0.58 -3.31 26.04
N THR A 341 -0.36 -2.06 26.47
CA THR A 341 0.34 -1.05 25.67
C THR A 341 1.79 -1.46 25.43
N THR A 342 2.51 -1.96 26.45
CA THR A 342 3.89 -2.46 26.27
C THR A 342 3.94 -3.64 25.30
N ALA A 343 2.99 -4.58 25.33
CA ALA A 343 2.98 -5.71 24.40
C ALA A 343 2.73 -5.26 22.95
N VAL A 344 1.86 -4.28 22.75
CA VAL A 344 1.56 -3.65 21.45
C VAL A 344 2.75 -2.83 20.95
N ASP A 345 3.42 -2.08 21.83
CA ASP A 345 4.55 -1.23 21.48
C ASP A 345 5.82 -2.05 21.20
N ALA A 346 6.01 -3.19 21.89
CA ALA A 346 7.16 -4.07 21.72
C ALA A 346 7.09 -5.00 20.49
N SER A 347 5.91 -5.17 19.89
CA SER A 347 5.73 -6.09 18.76
C SER A 347 4.75 -5.55 17.72
N THR A 348 5.27 -5.21 16.54
CA THR A 348 4.47 -4.79 15.37
C THR A 348 3.35 -5.79 15.08
N SER A 349 3.64 -7.08 15.14
CA SER A 349 2.64 -8.11 14.87
C SER A 349 1.56 -8.20 15.96
N VAL A 350 1.90 -7.98 17.23
CA VAL A 350 0.87 -7.88 18.28
C VAL A 350 0.00 -6.65 18.07
N ARG A 351 0.58 -5.52 17.64
CA ARG A 351 -0.18 -4.30 17.30
C ARG A 351 -1.15 -4.51 16.15
N GLU A 352 -0.71 -5.16 15.08
CA GLU A 352 -1.55 -5.47 13.91
C GLU A 352 -2.78 -6.31 14.30
N LEU A 353 -2.60 -7.25 15.24
CA LEU A 353 -3.68 -8.08 15.75
C LEU A 353 -4.59 -7.35 16.71
N ALA A 354 -4.02 -6.55 17.61
CA ALA A 354 -4.75 -5.70 18.52
C ALA A 354 -5.57 -4.62 17.79
N GLY A 355 -5.25 -4.32 16.52
CA GLY A 355 -6.08 -3.46 15.67
C GLY A 355 -7.48 -4.01 15.41
N ASN A 356 -7.67 -5.33 15.47
CA ASN A 356 -8.99 -5.93 15.35
C ASN A 356 -9.74 -5.91 16.70
N PRO A 357 -10.90 -5.22 16.81
CA PRO A 357 -11.61 -5.09 18.09
C PRO A 357 -11.96 -6.43 18.77
N LEU A 358 -12.25 -7.48 18.00
CA LEU A 358 -12.54 -8.81 18.56
C LEU A 358 -11.30 -9.42 19.22
N ILE A 359 -10.15 -9.37 18.54
CA ILE A 359 -8.89 -9.92 19.06
C ILE A 359 -8.42 -9.11 20.27
N LEU A 360 -8.50 -7.77 20.21
CA LEU A 360 -8.20 -6.90 21.34
C LEU A 360 -9.06 -7.21 22.55
N THR A 361 -10.35 -7.47 22.34
CA THR A 361 -11.28 -7.86 23.42
C THR A 361 -10.86 -9.20 24.03
N ILE A 362 -10.49 -10.20 23.22
CA ILE A 362 -9.99 -11.50 23.70
C ILE A 362 -8.71 -11.30 24.54
N LEU A 363 -7.76 -10.49 24.05
CA LEU A 363 -6.54 -10.16 24.77
C LEU A 363 -6.83 -9.46 26.10
N ALA A 364 -7.76 -8.51 26.14
CA ALA A 364 -8.14 -7.81 27.36
C ALA A 364 -8.79 -8.74 28.40
N ILE A 365 -9.62 -9.69 27.96
CA ILE A 365 -10.22 -10.71 28.84
C ILE A 365 -9.13 -11.60 29.45
N ILE A 366 -8.24 -12.15 28.63
CA ILE A 366 -7.16 -13.06 29.07
C ILE A 366 -6.15 -12.34 29.96
N GLY A 367 -5.75 -11.13 29.54
CA GLY A 367 -4.77 -10.31 30.22
C GLY A 367 -5.15 -10.03 31.68
N ARG A 368 -6.44 -9.94 32.03
CA ARG A 368 -6.84 -9.67 33.41
C ARG A 368 -6.22 -10.63 34.44
N ARG A 369 -5.89 -11.88 34.07
CA ARG A 369 -5.36 -12.90 35.00
C ARG A 369 -4.05 -13.56 34.57
N ARG A 370 -3.71 -13.52 33.28
CA ARG A 370 -2.46 -14.10 32.75
C ARG A 370 -1.54 -13.01 32.23
N GLU A 371 -0.24 -13.29 32.18
CA GLU A 371 0.66 -12.45 31.40
C GLU A 371 0.22 -12.46 29.94
N LEU A 372 0.25 -11.28 29.32
CA LEU A 372 -0.08 -11.18 27.91
C LEU A 372 1.04 -11.81 27.09
N PRO A 373 0.67 -12.57 26.05
CA PRO A 373 1.62 -13.01 25.04
C PRO A 373 2.50 -11.85 24.56
N ARG A 374 3.82 -12.06 24.50
CA ARG A 374 4.77 -11.09 23.93
C ARG A 374 5.08 -11.35 22.45
N ASP A 375 4.66 -12.50 21.95
CA ASP A 375 4.82 -12.91 20.56
C ASP A 375 3.46 -13.23 19.91
N ARG A 376 3.38 -12.94 18.61
CA ARG A 376 2.16 -13.09 17.78
C ARG A 376 1.61 -14.51 17.78
N ARG A 377 2.48 -15.52 17.79
CA ARG A 377 2.04 -16.92 17.80
C ARG A 377 1.25 -17.22 19.06
N THR A 378 1.78 -16.83 20.21
CA THR A 378 1.11 -17.06 21.48
C THR A 378 -0.22 -16.28 21.54
N VAL A 379 -0.33 -15.10 20.90
CA VAL A 379 -1.64 -14.42 20.70
C VAL A 379 -2.62 -15.29 19.91
N TYR A 380 -2.18 -15.87 18.78
CA TYR A 380 -3.03 -16.75 17.97
C TYR A 380 -3.46 -18.01 18.70
N GLU A 381 -2.53 -18.66 19.39
CA GLU A 381 -2.80 -19.84 20.20
C GLU A 381 -3.91 -19.56 21.21
N HIS A 382 -3.79 -18.46 21.95
CA HIS A 382 -4.79 -18.05 22.92
C HIS A 382 -6.14 -17.72 22.29
N ALA A 383 -6.13 -17.04 21.14
CA ALA A 383 -7.36 -16.74 20.41
C ALA A 383 -8.06 -18.01 19.92
N VAL A 384 -7.32 -18.96 19.31
CA VAL A 384 -7.87 -20.25 18.89
C VAL A 384 -8.35 -21.06 20.09
N ASP A 385 -7.63 -21.05 21.20
CA ASP A 385 -8.01 -21.75 22.44
C ASP A 385 -9.33 -21.24 22.99
N VAL A 386 -9.48 -19.92 23.11
CA VAL A 386 -10.77 -19.32 23.48
C VAL A 386 -11.84 -19.70 22.46
N LEU A 387 -11.56 -19.65 21.16
CA LEU A 387 -12.59 -20.01 20.16
C LEU A 387 -12.93 -21.51 20.17
N VAL A 388 -12.09 -22.40 20.69
CA VAL A 388 -12.27 -23.86 20.64
C VAL A 388 -12.71 -24.49 21.98
N GLU A 389 -12.21 -24.00 23.12
CA GLU A 389 -12.51 -24.51 24.47
C GLU A 389 -14.00 -24.39 24.84
N HIS A 390 -14.70 -23.40 24.30
CA HIS A 390 -16.07 -23.11 24.67
C HIS A 390 -17.04 -24.05 23.92
N TRP A 391 -17.45 -25.17 24.55
CA TRP A 391 -18.87 -25.51 24.75
C TRP A 391 -19.12 -26.97 25.20
N ASP A 392 -20.01 -27.11 26.19
CA ASP A 392 -20.64 -28.33 26.73
C ASP A 392 -21.94 -28.63 25.96
N PRO A 393 -22.06 -29.79 25.26
CA PRO A 393 -23.22 -30.14 24.43
C PRO A 393 -24.58 -29.96 25.11
N SER A 394 -24.61 -30.12 26.44
CA SER A 394 -25.81 -30.36 27.23
C SER A 394 -26.77 -29.18 27.40
N LYS A 395 -26.34 -27.93 27.16
CA LYS A 395 -27.18 -26.76 27.54
C LYS A 395 -28.09 -26.18 26.46
N TYR A 396 -27.84 -26.41 25.16
CA TYR A 396 -28.52 -25.62 24.10
C TYR A 396 -28.87 -26.35 22.80
N LEU A 397 -28.88 -27.69 22.79
CA LEU A 397 -29.63 -28.46 21.79
C LEU A 397 -31.04 -28.71 22.35
N ARG A 398 -32.04 -27.96 21.87
CA ARG A 398 -33.45 -28.28 22.16
C ARG A 398 -33.93 -29.53 21.42
N ASP A 399 -33.12 -30.09 20.51
CA ASP A 399 -33.34 -31.39 19.88
C ASP A 399 -32.70 -32.51 20.70
N ARG A 400 -33.43 -32.97 21.72
CA ARG A 400 -33.08 -34.15 22.53
C ARG A 400 -32.86 -35.44 21.71
N GLN A 401 -33.20 -35.47 20.41
CA GLN A 401 -33.03 -36.65 19.57
C GLN A 401 -31.61 -36.81 18.98
N VAL A 402 -30.82 -35.74 18.86
CA VAL A 402 -29.49 -35.78 18.22
C VAL A 402 -28.37 -36.11 19.23
N GLU A 403 -28.61 -35.81 20.51
CA GLU A 403 -27.63 -35.90 21.60
C GLU A 403 -27.33 -37.33 22.05
N GLU A 404 -28.31 -38.25 22.01
CA GLU A 404 -28.15 -39.59 22.59
C GLU A 404 -27.11 -40.49 21.87
N HIS A 405 -26.59 -40.08 20.71
CA HIS A 405 -25.81 -40.97 19.83
C HIS A 405 -24.56 -40.34 19.17
N LEU A 406 -24.23 -39.08 19.44
CA LEU A 406 -23.02 -38.41 18.91
C LEU A 406 -21.89 -38.41 19.94
N PRO A 407 -20.62 -38.65 19.55
CA PRO A 407 -19.49 -38.61 20.47
C PRO A 407 -19.23 -37.17 20.97
N TYR A 408 -18.81 -37.04 22.22
CA TYR A 408 -18.32 -35.78 22.77
C TYR A 408 -16.99 -35.42 22.06
N LEU A 409 -16.99 -34.30 21.34
CA LEU A 409 -15.78 -33.77 20.69
C LEU A 409 -15.13 -32.74 21.61
N GLY A 410 -13.96 -33.10 22.13
CA GLY A 410 -13.19 -32.25 23.03
C GLY A 410 -12.51 -31.08 22.30
N PRO A 411 -11.87 -30.16 23.04
CA PRO A 411 -11.09 -29.07 22.45
C PRO A 411 -10.02 -29.56 21.46
N GLU A 412 -9.35 -30.66 21.75
CA GLU A 412 -8.33 -31.23 20.86
C GLU A 412 -8.90 -31.72 19.52
N ASP A 413 -10.08 -32.37 19.52
CA ASP A 413 -10.70 -32.83 18.29
C ASP A 413 -11.09 -31.66 17.38
N LYS A 414 -11.56 -30.57 17.99
CA LYS A 414 -11.89 -29.34 17.28
C LYS A 414 -10.65 -28.68 16.70
N ARG A 415 -9.54 -28.63 17.45
CA ARG A 415 -8.25 -28.14 16.94
C ARG A 415 -7.76 -28.98 15.76
N GLU A 416 -7.87 -30.30 15.84
CA GLU A 416 -7.48 -31.22 14.77
C GLU A 416 -8.31 -30.98 13.50
N LEU A 417 -9.63 -30.86 13.63
CA LEU A 417 -10.51 -30.51 12.51
C LEU A 417 -10.15 -29.16 11.89
N LEU A 418 -9.81 -28.15 12.69
CA LEU A 418 -9.39 -26.84 12.18
C LEU A 418 -8.02 -26.89 11.47
N ARG A 419 -7.05 -27.66 12.00
CA ARG A 419 -5.75 -27.92 11.34
C ARG A 419 -5.92 -28.65 10.01
N LEU A 420 -6.79 -29.66 9.95
CA LEU A 420 -7.15 -30.39 8.73
C LEU A 420 -7.65 -29.43 7.63
N ILE A 421 -8.54 -28.50 7.99
CA ILE A 421 -9.10 -27.53 7.04
C ILE A 421 -8.01 -26.56 6.56
N ALA A 422 -7.23 -26.01 7.50
CA ALA A 422 -6.16 -25.07 7.17
C ALA A 422 -5.16 -25.69 6.19
N ARG A 423 -4.79 -26.96 6.41
CA ARG A 423 -3.95 -27.73 5.49
C ARG A 423 -4.58 -27.83 4.09
N GLN A 424 -5.83 -28.27 3.99
CA GLN A 424 -6.49 -28.43 2.69
C GLN A 424 -6.63 -27.12 1.91
N MET A 425 -6.94 -26.04 2.62
CA MET A 425 -7.02 -24.70 2.04
C MET A 425 -5.65 -24.20 1.54
N GLN A 426 -4.57 -24.54 2.25
CA GLN A 426 -3.21 -24.13 1.90
C GLN A 426 -2.58 -25.00 0.78
N GLU A 427 -2.89 -26.30 0.73
CA GLU A 427 -2.31 -27.28 -0.22
C GLU A 427 -3.12 -27.46 -1.52
N GLY A 428 -4.27 -26.80 -1.67
CA GLY A 428 -5.18 -26.94 -2.82
C GLY A 428 -4.60 -26.42 -4.16
N HIS A 429 -4.81 -27.17 -5.26
CA HIS A 429 -4.33 -26.81 -6.61
C HIS A 429 -5.38 -26.05 -7.43
N GLY A 430 -4.98 -24.96 -8.11
CA GLY A 430 -5.72 -24.41 -9.26
C GLY A 430 -6.82 -23.38 -8.97
N GLY A 431 -6.52 -22.31 -8.22
CA GLY A 431 -7.41 -21.13 -8.11
C GLY A 431 -8.34 -21.10 -6.88
N ILE A 432 -8.19 -22.05 -5.95
CA ILE A 432 -8.66 -21.91 -4.56
C ILE A 432 -7.47 -22.08 -3.59
N SER A 433 -6.27 -21.67 -3.99
CA SER A 433 -5.16 -21.46 -3.05
C SER A 433 -5.50 -20.25 -2.20
N GLY A 434 -5.76 -20.44 -0.90
CA GLY A 434 -6.10 -19.36 0.02
C GLY A 434 -7.20 -19.73 1.00
N ASN A 435 -7.88 -18.72 1.55
CA ASN A 435 -8.78 -18.86 2.69
C ASN A 435 -10.18 -19.45 2.35
N HIS A 436 -10.26 -20.40 1.42
CA HIS A 436 -11.53 -20.93 0.92
C HIS A 436 -11.50 -22.45 0.66
N ILE A 437 -12.63 -23.12 0.87
CA ILE A 437 -12.85 -24.54 0.59
C ILE A 437 -14.31 -24.78 0.15
N ALA A 438 -14.56 -25.72 -0.75
CA ALA A 438 -15.93 -26.10 -1.08
C ALA A 438 -16.56 -26.91 0.07
N GLY A 439 -17.84 -26.70 0.32
CA GLY A 439 -18.62 -27.32 1.38
C GLY A 439 -18.69 -28.83 1.32
N PRO A 440 -18.91 -29.43 0.13
CA PRO A 440 -18.82 -30.88 -0.03
C PRO A 440 -17.45 -31.43 0.37
N ASP A 441 -16.36 -30.76 -0.02
CA ASP A 441 -15.00 -31.18 0.33
C ASP A 441 -14.75 -31.05 1.83
N LEU A 442 -15.15 -29.93 2.43
CA LEU A 442 -15.07 -29.69 3.86
C LEU A 442 -15.84 -30.72 4.69
N LEU A 443 -17.09 -30.98 4.32
CA LEU A 443 -17.93 -31.98 5.00
C LEU A 443 -17.35 -33.37 4.84
N LYS A 444 -16.87 -33.73 3.64
CA LYS A 444 -16.20 -35.01 3.40
C LYS A 444 -14.97 -35.18 4.28
N SER A 445 -14.13 -34.15 4.42
CA SER A 445 -12.96 -34.17 5.30
C SER A 445 -13.33 -34.38 6.77
N PHE A 446 -14.39 -33.70 7.23
CA PHE A 446 -14.92 -33.89 8.59
C PHE A 446 -15.49 -35.30 8.78
N GLU A 447 -16.24 -35.80 7.79
CA GLU A 447 -16.81 -37.14 7.79
C GLU A 447 -15.73 -38.22 7.87
N GLU A 448 -14.68 -38.12 7.06
CA GLU A 448 -13.55 -39.04 7.04
C GLU A 448 -12.81 -39.01 8.39
N TYR A 449 -12.50 -37.83 8.91
CA TYR A 449 -11.86 -37.69 10.23
C TYR A 449 -12.70 -38.34 11.35
N LEU A 450 -13.99 -38.03 11.41
CA LEU A 450 -14.88 -38.52 12.47
C LEU A 450 -15.14 -40.03 12.33
N LYS A 451 -15.22 -40.54 11.10
CA LYS A 451 -15.32 -41.98 10.84
C LYS A 451 -14.07 -42.71 11.30
N ASP A 452 -12.87 -42.22 10.97
CA ASP A 452 -11.62 -42.92 11.27
C ASP A 452 -11.25 -42.81 12.76
N ARG A 453 -11.44 -41.63 13.37
CA ARG A 453 -11.11 -41.38 14.78
C ARG A 453 -12.06 -42.08 15.75
N TYR A 454 -13.36 -42.10 15.44
CA TYR A 454 -14.42 -42.59 16.35
C TYR A 454 -15.13 -43.86 15.87
N ALA A 455 -14.71 -44.45 14.75
CA ALA A 455 -15.34 -45.62 14.12
C ALA A 455 -16.85 -45.44 13.89
N LEU A 456 -17.28 -44.22 13.54
CA LEU A 456 -18.68 -43.90 13.35
C LEU A 456 -19.22 -44.49 12.03
N PRO A 457 -20.48 -44.99 12.02
CA PRO A 457 -21.20 -45.28 10.78
C PRO A 457 -21.28 -44.05 9.85
N PRO A 458 -21.28 -44.22 8.51
CA PRO A 458 -21.24 -43.11 7.56
C PRO A 458 -22.34 -42.05 7.75
N ASP A 459 -23.57 -42.49 8.03
CA ASP A 459 -24.73 -41.63 8.30
C ASP A 459 -24.56 -40.78 9.56
N ARG A 460 -23.93 -41.34 10.59
CA ARG A 460 -23.62 -40.63 11.84
C ARG A 460 -22.44 -39.68 11.66
N ALA A 461 -21.39 -40.09 10.96
CA ALA A 461 -20.26 -39.22 10.63
C ALA A 461 -20.72 -37.99 9.82
N ALA A 462 -21.58 -38.17 8.83
CA ALA A 462 -22.18 -37.06 8.05
C ALA A 462 -23.06 -36.12 8.87
N THR A 463 -23.74 -36.66 9.89
CA THR A 463 -24.52 -35.84 10.82
C THR A 463 -23.61 -35.06 11.76
N ALA A 464 -22.59 -35.71 12.32
CA ALA A 464 -21.59 -35.08 13.18
C ALA A 464 -20.80 -33.98 12.45
N ALA A 465 -20.38 -34.23 11.21
CA ALA A 465 -19.69 -33.26 10.36
C ALA A 465 -20.51 -32.00 10.12
N ARG A 466 -21.80 -32.14 9.79
CA ARG A 466 -22.72 -31.00 9.62
C ARG A 466 -22.91 -30.21 10.91
N VAL A 467 -23.04 -30.88 12.05
CA VAL A 467 -23.14 -30.23 13.36
C VAL A 467 -21.86 -29.45 13.67
N MET A 468 -20.69 -30.03 13.39
CA MET A 468 -19.39 -29.37 13.60
C MET A 468 -19.18 -28.16 12.68
N LEU A 469 -19.56 -28.28 11.41
CA LEU A 469 -19.50 -27.15 10.48
C LEU A 469 -20.42 -26.01 10.93
N ASP A 470 -21.64 -26.32 11.37
CA ASP A 470 -22.57 -25.32 11.89
C ASP A 470 -22.03 -24.67 13.17
N GLN A 471 -21.37 -25.46 14.03
CA GLN A 471 -20.72 -24.97 15.24
C GLN A 471 -19.60 -23.98 14.93
N PHE A 472 -18.64 -24.33 14.05
CA PHE A 472 -17.54 -23.44 13.69
C PHE A 472 -18.00 -22.14 13.04
N ARG A 473 -19.17 -22.15 12.39
CA ARG A 473 -19.76 -20.98 11.73
C ARG A 473 -20.58 -20.09 12.64
N ARG A 474 -21.56 -20.67 13.32
CA ARG A 474 -22.59 -19.90 14.04
C ARG A 474 -22.21 -19.57 15.46
N ARG A 475 -21.33 -20.37 16.08
CA ARG A 475 -21.03 -20.27 17.51
C ARG A 475 -19.59 -19.90 17.80
N ASN A 476 -18.65 -20.58 17.15
CA ASN A 476 -17.22 -20.30 17.39
C ASN A 476 -16.72 -19.14 16.52
N PHE A 477 -17.46 -18.73 15.48
CA PHE A 477 -17.08 -17.66 14.55
C PHE A 477 -15.65 -17.83 13.97
N VAL A 478 -15.21 -19.07 13.79
CA VAL A 478 -13.90 -19.41 13.20
C VAL A 478 -14.02 -19.53 11.69
N LEU A 479 -15.15 -20.07 11.19
CA LEU A 479 -15.43 -20.22 9.76
C LEU A 479 -16.61 -19.34 9.32
N SER A 480 -16.56 -18.87 8.08
CA SER A 480 -17.64 -18.16 7.41
C SER A 480 -18.03 -18.90 6.13
N ARG A 481 -19.26 -18.70 5.67
CA ARG A 481 -19.72 -19.16 4.35
C ARG A 481 -19.67 -17.97 3.37
N TYR A 482 -19.04 -18.15 2.23
CA TYR A 482 -18.76 -17.11 1.23
C TYR A 482 -19.76 -17.15 0.05
N GLY A 483 -20.82 -17.96 0.15
CA GLY A 483 -21.79 -18.19 -0.94
C GLY A 483 -21.41 -19.41 -1.79
N GLY A 484 -22.36 -19.97 -2.55
CA GLY A 484 -22.09 -21.13 -3.42
C GLY A 484 -21.60 -22.39 -2.70
N GLU A 485 -21.97 -22.58 -1.42
CA GLU A 485 -21.41 -23.62 -0.53
C GLU A 485 -19.88 -23.50 -0.33
N ILE A 486 -19.27 -22.32 -0.47
CA ILE A 486 -17.85 -22.10 -0.17
C ILE A 486 -17.70 -21.65 1.29
N TYR A 487 -16.70 -22.18 1.99
CA TYR A 487 -16.37 -21.90 3.39
C TYR A 487 -14.93 -21.41 3.53
N GLY A 488 -14.60 -20.71 4.59
CA GLY A 488 -13.27 -20.13 4.81
C GLY A 488 -13.09 -19.62 6.23
N PHE A 489 -11.85 -19.38 6.69
CA PHE A 489 -11.64 -18.79 8.01
C PHE A 489 -12.09 -17.34 8.06
N VAL A 490 -12.67 -16.95 9.19
CA VAL A 490 -13.10 -15.57 9.43
C VAL A 490 -11.90 -14.60 9.35
N HIS A 491 -10.72 -15.03 9.79
CA HIS A 491 -9.45 -14.37 9.53
C HIS A 491 -8.43 -15.34 8.93
N ARG A 492 -7.77 -14.94 7.84
CA ARG A 492 -6.71 -15.71 7.18
C ARG A 492 -5.55 -16.03 8.14
N THR A 493 -5.30 -15.17 9.10
CA THR A 493 -4.26 -15.38 10.11
C THR A 493 -4.51 -16.60 10.98
N PHE A 494 -5.78 -16.97 11.22
CA PHE A 494 -6.10 -18.24 11.87
C PHE A 494 -5.75 -19.43 10.97
N LEU A 495 -6.01 -19.32 9.66
CA LEU A 495 -5.57 -20.33 8.69
C LEU A 495 -4.04 -20.48 8.72
N GLU A 496 -3.30 -19.37 8.72
CA GLU A 496 -1.83 -19.40 8.69
C GLU A 496 -1.24 -20.02 9.95
N TYR A 497 -1.75 -19.63 11.13
CA TYR A 497 -1.39 -20.24 12.40
C TYR A 497 -1.79 -21.72 12.48
N LEU A 498 -2.98 -22.09 12.03
CA LEU A 498 -3.45 -23.48 12.05
C LEU A 498 -2.69 -24.35 11.04
N ALA A 499 -2.26 -23.82 9.90
CA ALA A 499 -1.39 -24.50 8.96
C ALA A 499 0.02 -24.71 9.54
N ALA A 500 0.58 -23.70 10.21
CA ALA A 500 1.88 -23.84 10.89
C ALA A 500 1.82 -24.88 12.03
N THR A 501 0.74 -24.90 12.81
CA THR A 501 0.54 -25.89 13.87
C THR A 501 0.23 -27.29 13.33
N ASP A 502 -0.41 -27.45 12.17
CA ASP A 502 -0.55 -28.75 11.48
C ASP A 502 0.83 -29.33 11.14
N LEU A 503 1.70 -28.54 10.50
CA LEU A 503 3.06 -28.95 10.15
C LEU A 503 3.87 -29.31 11.41
N ALA A 504 3.80 -28.48 12.45
CA ALA A 504 4.46 -28.75 13.72
C ALA A 504 3.92 -30.02 14.40
N HIS A 505 2.60 -30.28 14.32
CA HIS A 505 1.99 -31.49 14.89
C HIS A 505 2.44 -32.75 14.16
N ARG A 506 2.40 -32.73 12.83
CA ARG A 506 2.86 -33.83 11.97
C ARG A 506 4.34 -34.16 12.17
N PHE A 507 5.16 -33.14 12.42
CA PHE A 507 6.58 -33.29 12.71
C PHE A 507 6.88 -33.76 14.14
N ASN A 508 6.32 -33.11 15.15
CA ASN A 508 6.66 -33.36 16.57
C ASN A 508 5.94 -34.58 17.16
N HIS A 509 4.67 -34.77 16.79
CA HIS A 509 3.78 -35.77 17.40
C HIS A 509 3.52 -36.98 16.51
N GLU A 510 3.04 -36.77 15.28
CA GLU A 510 2.73 -37.90 14.39
C GLU A 510 3.97 -38.56 13.80
N ARG A 511 5.09 -37.81 13.70
CA ARG A 511 6.32 -38.23 13.02
C ARG A 511 6.08 -38.61 11.55
N SER A 512 5.07 -37.99 10.93
CA SER A 512 4.73 -38.18 9.51
C SER A 512 5.56 -37.28 8.58
N LEU A 513 6.21 -36.25 9.12
CA LEU A 513 7.21 -35.42 8.44
C LEU A 513 8.60 -35.66 9.04
N SER A 514 9.59 -35.83 8.18
CA SER A 514 11.00 -35.88 8.57
C SER A 514 11.63 -34.48 8.62
N GLU A 515 12.85 -34.40 9.16
CA GLU A 515 13.64 -33.15 9.14
C GLU A 515 13.96 -32.73 7.71
N GLU A 516 14.22 -33.69 6.81
CA GLU A 516 14.48 -33.45 5.39
C GLU A 516 13.24 -32.90 4.68
N ASP A 517 12.04 -33.40 5.00
CA ASP A 517 10.78 -32.90 4.43
C ASP A 517 10.54 -31.44 4.80
N LEU A 518 10.82 -31.05 6.06
CA LEU A 518 10.72 -29.65 6.48
C LEU A 518 11.76 -28.78 5.77
N GLN A 519 13.01 -29.23 5.68
CA GLN A 519 14.06 -28.48 4.97
C GLN A 519 13.71 -28.26 3.48
N ASN A 520 13.15 -29.28 2.83
CA ASN A 520 12.71 -29.18 1.44
C ASN A 520 11.49 -28.25 1.31
N LEU A 521 10.52 -28.33 2.23
CA LEU A 521 9.37 -27.42 2.24
C LEU A 521 9.82 -25.95 2.31
N PHE A 522 10.76 -25.62 3.20
CA PHE A 522 11.29 -24.25 3.29
C PHE A 522 12.02 -23.84 2.00
N ALA A 523 12.85 -24.71 1.44
CA ALA A 523 13.57 -24.43 0.19
C ALA A 523 12.62 -24.21 -1.00
N ASP A 524 11.54 -25.01 -1.09
CA ASP A 524 10.57 -24.93 -2.19
C ASP A 524 9.61 -23.73 -2.06
N LYS A 525 9.38 -23.24 -0.84
CA LYS A 525 8.39 -22.19 -0.53
C LYS A 525 8.97 -20.85 -0.10
N VAL A 526 10.29 -20.71 0.01
CA VAL A 526 10.94 -19.44 0.40
C VAL A 526 10.65 -18.29 -0.57
N HIS A 527 10.39 -18.57 -1.84
CA HIS A 527 9.99 -17.59 -2.85
C HIS A 527 8.47 -17.49 -3.04
N ASP A 528 7.66 -18.13 -2.20
CA ASP A 528 6.21 -18.03 -2.24
C ASP A 528 5.70 -17.15 -1.07
N PRO A 529 5.34 -15.88 -1.32
CA PRO A 529 4.91 -14.96 -0.26
C PRO A 529 3.68 -15.45 0.51
N THR A 530 2.87 -16.34 -0.07
CA THR A 530 1.68 -16.89 0.60
C THR A 530 2.01 -17.88 1.70
N TRP A 531 3.25 -18.39 1.73
CA TRP A 531 3.77 -19.32 2.72
C TRP A 531 4.64 -18.66 3.78
N HIS A 532 5.14 -17.44 3.55
CA HIS A 532 6.11 -16.79 4.46
C HIS A 532 5.64 -16.75 5.92
N GLU A 533 4.40 -16.33 6.18
CA GLU A 533 3.88 -16.24 7.55
C GLU A 533 3.73 -17.63 8.20
N ILE A 534 3.31 -18.64 7.44
CA ILE A 534 3.19 -20.02 7.91
C ILE A 534 4.57 -20.55 8.31
N LEU A 535 5.57 -20.33 7.46
CA LEU A 535 6.95 -20.76 7.70
C LEU A 535 7.57 -20.03 8.90
N LEU A 536 7.35 -18.71 9.05
CA LEU A 536 7.83 -17.94 10.20
C LEU A 536 7.18 -18.38 11.52
N LEU A 537 5.86 -18.59 11.52
CA LEU A 537 5.14 -19.12 12.69
C LEU A 537 5.62 -20.53 13.05
N LEU A 538 5.88 -21.36 12.05
CA LEU A 538 6.43 -22.71 12.21
C LEU A 538 7.84 -22.67 12.81
N VAL A 539 8.72 -21.75 12.38
CA VAL A 539 10.11 -21.66 12.89
C VAL A 539 10.14 -21.67 14.41
N GLY A 540 9.39 -20.79 15.08
CA GLY A 540 9.47 -20.82 16.55
C GLY A 540 8.57 -21.88 17.21
N LEU A 541 7.73 -22.62 16.47
CA LEU A 541 7.07 -23.84 16.97
C LEU A 541 8.03 -25.05 17.02
N LEU A 542 9.17 -24.97 16.32
CA LEU A 542 10.18 -26.01 16.26
C LEU A 542 11.27 -25.80 17.33
N ASP A 543 11.93 -26.89 17.72
CA ASP A 543 13.16 -26.81 18.53
C ASP A 543 14.29 -26.21 17.71
N GLU A 544 15.14 -25.40 18.34
CA GLU A 544 16.20 -24.65 17.67
C GLU A 544 17.16 -25.55 16.89
N ARG A 545 17.34 -26.81 17.29
CA ARG A 545 18.15 -27.77 16.51
C ARG A 545 17.61 -27.97 15.10
N PHE A 546 16.29 -28.10 14.93
CA PHE A 546 15.69 -28.32 13.62
C PHE A 546 15.66 -27.03 12.80
N VAL A 547 15.44 -25.89 13.48
CA VAL A 547 15.59 -24.57 12.87
C VAL A 547 17.00 -24.40 12.31
N ALA A 548 18.04 -24.79 13.05
CA ALA A 548 19.42 -24.74 12.58
C ALA A 548 19.61 -25.44 11.23
N GLY A 549 19.09 -26.68 11.08
CA GLY A 549 19.16 -27.42 9.82
C GLY A 549 18.40 -26.75 8.67
N ILE A 550 17.25 -26.11 8.95
CA ILE A 550 16.51 -25.31 7.96
C ILE A 550 17.33 -24.09 7.52
N LEU A 551 17.89 -23.33 8.46
CA LEU A 551 18.68 -22.14 8.13
C LEU A 551 19.98 -22.53 7.40
N ASP A 552 20.63 -23.62 7.79
CA ASP A 552 21.81 -24.15 7.10
C ASP A 552 21.47 -24.58 5.66
N ARG A 553 20.27 -25.14 5.42
CA ARG A 553 19.79 -25.49 4.08
C ARG A 553 19.55 -24.25 3.22
N LEU A 554 18.97 -23.19 3.78
CA LEU A 554 18.65 -21.93 3.08
C LEU A 554 19.89 -21.05 2.86
N LEU A 555 20.88 -21.12 3.76
CA LEU A 555 22.17 -20.43 3.63
C LEU A 555 23.19 -21.25 2.84
N ALA A 556 22.83 -22.46 2.42
CA ALA A 556 23.74 -23.32 1.67
C ALA A 556 24.16 -22.60 0.37
N PRO A 557 25.42 -22.76 -0.07
CA PRO A 557 25.93 -22.10 -1.27
C PRO A 557 25.07 -22.29 -2.54
N ARG A 558 24.37 -23.43 -2.66
CA ARG A 558 23.45 -23.69 -3.79
C ARG A 558 22.05 -23.10 -3.63
N ALA A 559 21.67 -22.70 -2.43
CA ALA A 559 20.35 -22.11 -2.16
C ALA A 559 20.32 -20.65 -2.63
N ILE A 560 21.39 -19.90 -2.41
CA ILE A 560 21.50 -18.51 -2.86
C ILE A 560 22.15 -18.52 -4.25
N ALA A 561 21.44 -19.03 -5.25
CA ALA A 561 21.93 -19.14 -6.62
C ALA A 561 21.51 -17.95 -7.51
N VAL A 562 20.71 -17.03 -6.99
CA VAL A 562 20.15 -15.94 -7.78
C VAL A 562 21.25 -14.95 -8.21
N PRO A 563 21.36 -14.63 -9.52
CA PRO A 563 22.41 -13.77 -10.06
C PRO A 563 22.27 -12.30 -9.65
N LEU A 564 23.39 -11.67 -9.27
CA LEU A 564 23.46 -10.25 -8.96
C LEU A 564 23.46 -9.36 -10.23
N GLY A 565 23.88 -9.91 -11.37
CA GLY A 565 24.00 -9.18 -12.65
C GLY A 565 22.69 -8.63 -13.19
N SER A 566 21.55 -9.20 -12.77
CA SER A 566 20.21 -8.70 -13.11
C SER A 566 19.90 -7.32 -12.50
N ARG A 567 20.73 -6.86 -11.54
CA ARG A 567 20.53 -5.65 -10.71
C ARG A 567 19.25 -5.66 -9.88
N ARG A 568 18.56 -6.81 -9.81
CA ARG A 568 17.51 -7.06 -8.83
C ARG A 568 18.15 -7.53 -7.54
N ASP A 569 17.48 -7.28 -6.42
CA ASP A 569 17.96 -7.70 -5.12
C ASP A 569 17.45 -9.08 -4.69
N ASP A 570 16.90 -9.86 -5.63
CA ASP A 570 16.42 -11.23 -5.44
C ASP A 570 17.48 -12.16 -4.81
N ALA A 571 18.76 -11.89 -5.04
CA ALA A 571 19.88 -12.60 -4.41
C ALA A 571 19.96 -12.42 -2.88
N PHE A 572 19.24 -11.45 -2.33
CA PHE A 572 19.12 -11.22 -0.89
C PHE A 572 17.82 -11.80 -0.31
N ALA A 573 16.93 -12.37 -1.12
CA ALA A 573 15.60 -12.81 -0.68
C ALA A 573 15.68 -13.89 0.41
N GLU A 574 16.49 -14.93 0.21
CA GLU A 574 16.62 -16.04 1.17
C GLU A 574 17.32 -15.56 2.45
N VAL A 575 18.37 -14.74 2.35
CA VAL A 575 19.07 -14.23 3.55
C VAL A 575 18.20 -13.26 4.35
N ALA A 576 17.37 -12.46 3.67
CA ALA A 576 16.35 -11.62 4.32
C ALA A 576 15.26 -12.46 4.99
N PHE A 577 14.82 -13.55 4.37
CA PHE A 577 13.90 -14.50 4.98
C PHE A 577 14.52 -15.21 6.20
N VAL A 578 15.78 -15.62 6.11
CA VAL A 578 16.54 -16.21 7.23
C VAL A 578 16.68 -15.23 8.39
N ALA A 579 16.98 -13.96 8.12
CA ALA A 579 17.02 -12.92 9.15
C ALA A 579 15.67 -12.79 9.90
N ARG A 580 14.55 -12.84 9.17
CA ARG A 580 13.21 -12.87 9.76
C ARG A 580 12.94 -14.15 10.55
N CYS A 581 13.39 -15.31 10.08
CA CYS A 581 13.30 -16.56 10.83
C CYS A 581 14.05 -16.48 12.17
N LEU A 582 15.25 -15.91 12.18
CA LEU A 582 16.03 -15.72 13.41
C LEU A 582 15.29 -14.85 14.43
N ALA A 583 14.50 -13.86 13.98
CA ALA A 583 13.69 -13.02 14.86
C ALA A 583 12.53 -13.77 15.53
N GLU A 584 12.10 -14.91 14.97
CA GLU A 584 11.06 -15.76 15.55
C GLU A 584 11.59 -16.77 16.59
N VAL A 585 12.91 -16.87 16.74
CA VAL A 585 13.56 -17.87 17.59
C VAL A 585 13.67 -17.39 19.04
N ARG A 586 13.13 -18.18 19.97
CA ARG A 586 13.11 -17.86 21.41
C ARG A 586 14.51 -17.78 22.03
N ARG A 587 15.40 -18.71 21.70
CA ARG A 587 16.78 -18.76 22.21
C ARG A 587 17.78 -18.54 21.09
N LEU A 588 17.87 -17.30 20.62
CA LEU A 588 18.77 -16.93 19.52
C LEU A 588 20.24 -17.35 19.77
N GLY A 589 20.70 -17.33 21.03
CA GLY A 589 22.03 -17.79 21.39
C GLY A 589 22.33 -19.26 21.04
N ALA A 590 21.30 -20.13 20.94
CA ALA A 590 21.46 -21.50 20.47
C ALA A 590 21.77 -21.60 18.96
N LEU A 591 21.48 -20.54 18.21
CA LEU A 591 21.70 -20.39 16.77
C LEU A 591 22.83 -19.43 16.43
N ALA A 592 23.74 -19.16 17.38
CA ALA A 592 24.89 -18.26 17.16
C ALA A 592 25.69 -18.57 15.87
N PRO A 593 25.95 -19.85 15.49
CA PRO A 593 26.60 -20.16 14.22
C PRO A 593 25.81 -19.71 13.00
N GLN A 594 24.48 -19.93 12.99
CA GLN A 594 23.57 -19.57 11.90
C GLN A 594 23.38 -18.05 11.81
N SER A 595 23.27 -17.35 12.94
CA SER A 595 23.23 -15.88 12.96
C SER A 595 24.51 -15.28 12.37
N ALA A 596 25.68 -15.83 12.74
CA ALA A 596 26.96 -15.40 12.14
C ALA A 596 27.03 -15.74 10.65
N ALA A 597 26.55 -16.91 10.23
CA ALA A 597 26.52 -17.33 8.83
C ALA A 597 25.61 -16.42 7.98
N THR A 598 24.46 -16.02 8.52
CA THR A 598 23.53 -15.06 7.90
C THR A 598 24.25 -13.75 7.59
N VAL A 599 24.94 -13.17 8.58
CA VAL A 599 25.69 -11.91 8.39
C VAL A 599 26.85 -12.08 7.41
N ARG A 600 27.62 -13.16 7.50
CA ARG A 600 28.70 -13.44 6.54
C ARG A 600 28.17 -13.53 5.12
N THR A 601 26.97 -14.09 4.95
CA THR A 601 26.32 -14.21 3.65
C THR A 601 25.91 -12.84 3.11
N VAL A 602 25.29 -11.99 3.93
CA VAL A 602 24.98 -10.59 3.57
C VAL A 602 26.25 -9.85 3.14
N ILE A 603 27.31 -9.92 3.96
CA ILE A 603 28.62 -9.33 3.66
C ILE A 603 29.16 -9.82 2.32
N ARG A 604 29.16 -11.15 2.11
CA ARG A 604 29.66 -11.77 0.89
C ARG A 604 28.89 -11.32 -0.34
N LEU A 605 27.56 -11.18 -0.25
CA LEU A 605 26.74 -10.69 -1.37
C LEU A 605 27.10 -9.25 -1.75
N PHE A 606 27.26 -8.38 -0.76
CA PHE A 606 27.73 -7.01 -1.01
C PHE A 606 29.13 -7.00 -1.64
N GLU A 607 30.08 -7.76 -1.08
CA GLU A 607 31.43 -7.87 -1.65
C GLU A 607 31.43 -8.42 -3.07
N CYS A 608 30.58 -9.41 -3.38
CA CYS A 608 30.39 -9.91 -4.74
C CYS A 608 29.84 -8.82 -5.65
N ALA A 609 28.79 -8.10 -5.23
CA ALA A 609 28.19 -7.00 -6.00
C ALA A 609 29.25 -5.95 -6.37
N ARG A 610 30.09 -5.53 -5.41
CA ARG A 610 31.19 -4.60 -5.65
C ARG A 610 32.19 -5.12 -6.67
N VAL A 611 32.63 -6.37 -6.53
CA VAL A 611 33.63 -6.97 -7.43
C VAL A 611 33.07 -7.16 -8.85
N LEU A 612 31.77 -7.45 -8.97
CA LEU A 612 31.07 -7.60 -10.24
C LEU A 612 30.73 -6.24 -10.90
N GLY A 613 30.82 -5.14 -10.16
CA GLY A 613 30.47 -3.80 -10.64
C GLY A 613 28.97 -3.50 -10.61
N VAL A 614 28.22 -4.18 -9.74
CA VAL A 614 26.80 -3.92 -9.47
C VAL A 614 26.72 -2.76 -8.48
N GLY A 615 26.55 -1.55 -9.03
CA GLY A 615 26.58 -0.30 -8.24
C GLY A 615 25.26 0.06 -7.56
N LEU A 616 24.14 -0.49 -8.04
CA LEU A 616 22.80 -0.22 -7.52
C LEU A 616 21.90 -1.45 -7.69
N PHE A 617 20.89 -1.53 -6.82
CA PHE A 617 19.82 -2.51 -6.92
C PHE A 617 18.49 -1.81 -7.20
N TYR A 618 17.68 -2.38 -8.09
CA TYR A 618 16.31 -1.92 -8.28
C TYR A 618 15.40 -3.06 -8.77
N PRO A 619 14.29 -3.34 -8.07
CA PRO A 619 13.93 -2.82 -6.75
C PRO A 619 14.89 -3.28 -5.63
N TYR A 620 14.71 -2.74 -4.41
CA TYR A 620 15.58 -3.04 -3.24
C TYR A 620 14.79 -3.57 -2.02
N ALA A 621 13.65 -4.22 -2.25
CA ALA A 621 12.75 -4.71 -1.21
C ALA A 621 13.42 -5.70 -0.23
N HIS A 622 14.14 -6.69 -0.75
CA HIS A 622 14.80 -7.71 0.06
C HIS A 622 15.94 -7.11 0.87
N VAL A 623 16.81 -6.31 0.26
CA VAL A 623 17.93 -5.66 0.95
C VAL A 623 17.42 -4.62 1.96
N GLY A 624 16.39 -3.86 1.60
CA GLY A 624 15.76 -2.88 2.48
C GLY A 624 15.14 -3.51 3.73
N SER A 625 14.67 -4.77 3.64
CA SER A 625 14.10 -5.50 4.78
C SER A 625 15.15 -6.06 5.76
N LEU A 626 16.41 -6.22 5.33
CA LEU A 626 17.48 -6.80 6.16
C LEU A 626 17.78 -5.96 7.41
N GLY A 627 17.86 -4.64 7.26
CA GLY A 627 18.15 -3.74 8.38
C GLY A 627 17.16 -3.91 9.54
N PRO A 628 15.84 -3.73 9.29
CA PRO A 628 14.81 -3.98 10.28
C PRO A 628 14.80 -5.41 10.84
N ALA A 629 14.94 -6.43 9.98
CA ALA A 629 14.91 -7.83 10.41
C ALA A 629 16.09 -8.18 11.33
N LEU A 630 17.29 -7.70 11.02
CA LEU A 630 18.47 -7.92 11.87
C LEU A 630 18.45 -7.08 13.14
N ALA A 631 17.86 -5.87 13.11
CA ALA A 631 17.66 -5.06 14.30
C ALA A 631 16.69 -5.75 15.29
N ALA A 632 15.64 -6.40 14.80
CA ALA A 632 14.66 -7.13 15.61
C ALA A 632 15.28 -8.28 16.45
N LEU A 633 16.49 -8.72 16.14
CA LEU A 633 17.25 -9.72 16.92
C LEU A 633 17.74 -9.18 18.29
N GLY A 634 17.60 -7.87 18.52
CA GLY A 634 18.05 -7.21 19.75
C GLY A 634 19.52 -6.81 19.72
N ASP A 635 20.08 -6.51 20.89
CA ASP A 635 21.42 -5.94 20.99
C ASP A 635 22.55 -6.99 21.12
N ASP A 636 22.24 -8.16 21.67
CA ASP A 636 23.20 -9.16 22.16
C ASP A 636 23.23 -10.46 21.32
N TRP A 637 23.25 -10.34 19.99
CA TRP A 637 23.28 -11.49 19.09
C TRP A 637 24.58 -11.63 18.29
N THR A 638 24.89 -12.87 17.89
CA THR A 638 26.15 -13.20 17.20
C THR A 638 26.09 -12.80 15.73
N GLY A 639 26.81 -11.74 15.37
CA GLY A 639 26.90 -11.25 13.98
C GLY A 639 26.76 -9.74 13.87
N ARG A 640 26.16 -9.06 14.86
CA ARG A 640 26.05 -7.60 14.90
C ARG A 640 27.41 -6.91 14.77
N GLU A 641 28.35 -7.27 15.63
CA GLU A 641 29.74 -6.76 15.61
C GLU A 641 30.55 -7.26 14.41
N LEU A 642 30.12 -8.34 13.76
CA LEU A 642 30.76 -8.80 12.53
C LEU A 642 30.40 -7.85 11.38
N TYR A 643 29.12 -7.50 11.26
CA TYR A 643 28.66 -6.54 10.24
C TYR A 643 29.27 -5.16 10.48
N ALA A 644 29.24 -4.67 11.72
CA ALA A 644 29.79 -3.35 12.06
C ALA A 644 31.28 -3.23 11.71
N ARG A 645 32.11 -4.23 12.09
CA ARG A 645 33.55 -4.24 11.75
C ARG A 645 33.83 -4.37 10.26
N TRP A 646 33.01 -5.14 9.53
CA TRP A 646 33.14 -5.20 8.08
C TRP A 646 32.81 -3.85 7.43
N HIS A 647 31.74 -3.19 7.89
CA HIS A 647 31.31 -1.90 7.34
C HIS A 647 32.36 -0.80 7.56
N GLU A 648 33.13 -0.84 8.65
CA GLU A 648 34.27 0.10 8.86
C GLU A 648 35.31 0.06 7.72
N GLY A 649 35.49 -1.10 7.08
CA GLY A 649 36.35 -1.27 5.91
C GLY A 649 35.62 -1.15 4.56
N TRP A 650 34.29 -1.02 4.59
CA TRP A 650 33.42 -0.91 3.43
C TRP A 650 33.29 0.56 2.98
N ARG A 651 34.19 1.01 2.10
CA ARG A 651 34.07 2.30 1.40
C ARG A 651 34.50 2.16 -0.06
N LEU A 652 33.64 2.57 -1.00
CA LEU A 652 34.06 2.82 -2.38
C LEU A 652 34.93 4.07 -2.41
N ASP A 653 36.02 4.02 -3.18
CA ASP A 653 36.82 5.19 -3.52
C ASP A 653 35.89 6.22 -4.20
N GLU A 654 35.88 7.45 -3.69
CA GLU A 654 35.02 8.57 -4.07
C GLU A 654 35.05 8.80 -5.60
N GLY A 655 34.00 8.34 -6.30
CA GLY A 655 33.93 8.40 -7.75
C GLY A 655 32.51 8.64 -8.26
N ALA A 656 32.11 9.91 -8.25
CA ALA A 656 31.08 10.53 -9.09
C ALA A 656 29.66 9.90 -9.09
N TYR A 657 28.84 10.31 -8.13
CA TYR A 657 27.40 10.46 -8.37
C TYR A 657 27.02 11.91 -8.04
N ASP A 658 26.95 12.76 -9.07
CA ASP A 658 26.44 14.14 -8.97
C ASP A 658 24.90 14.19 -8.84
N ASP A 659 24.22 13.04 -8.94
CA ASP A 659 22.76 12.94 -8.90
C ASP A 659 22.26 12.25 -7.61
N TRP A 660 21.62 13.05 -6.76
CA TRP A 660 21.00 12.66 -5.50
C TRP A 660 19.93 11.56 -5.65
N SER A 661 19.28 11.44 -6.81
CA SER A 661 18.21 10.46 -7.02
C SER A 661 18.73 9.03 -7.24
N LEU A 662 19.95 8.89 -7.78
CA LEU A 662 20.58 7.60 -8.06
C LEU A 662 21.37 7.03 -6.87
N SER A 663 21.59 7.83 -5.81
CA SER A 663 22.40 7.43 -4.65
C SER A 663 21.65 6.54 -3.65
N LEU A 664 20.32 6.61 -3.58
CA LEU A 664 19.53 5.97 -2.51
C LEU A 664 19.44 4.45 -2.58
N ASN A 665 19.65 3.89 -3.76
CA ASN A 665 19.64 2.45 -4.01
C ASN A 665 21.03 1.94 -4.36
N SER A 666 22.06 2.76 -4.13
CA SER A 666 23.44 2.33 -4.26
C SER A 666 23.75 1.25 -3.23
N THR A 667 24.61 0.33 -3.61
CA THR A 667 25.07 -0.76 -2.74
C THR A 667 25.65 -0.22 -1.42
N ASP A 668 26.32 0.93 -1.45
CA ASP A 668 26.88 1.60 -0.26
C ASP A 668 25.82 2.20 0.65
N GLN A 669 24.80 2.86 0.08
CA GLN A 669 23.71 3.41 0.88
C GLN A 669 22.95 2.27 1.57
N LEU A 670 22.66 1.19 0.85
CA LEU A 670 21.95 0.04 1.40
C LEU A 670 22.74 -0.66 2.51
N ALA A 671 24.06 -0.83 2.34
CA ALA A 671 24.92 -1.38 3.39
C ALA A 671 24.95 -0.47 4.64
N THR A 672 24.94 0.85 4.44
CA THR A 672 24.91 1.86 5.51
C THR A 672 23.56 1.89 6.24
N ASP A 673 22.45 1.79 5.52
CA ASP A 673 21.10 1.74 6.09
C ASP A 673 20.95 0.53 7.04
N ILE A 674 21.51 -0.63 6.69
CA ILE A 674 21.55 -1.80 7.59
C ILE A 674 22.37 -1.50 8.85
N LEU A 675 23.56 -0.89 8.73
CA LEU A 675 24.38 -0.54 9.90
C LEU A 675 23.64 0.43 10.84
N LEU A 676 22.97 1.44 10.28
CA LEU A 676 22.19 2.39 11.05
C LEU A 676 21.07 1.68 11.81
N CYS A 677 20.32 0.78 11.16
CA CYS A 677 19.32 -0.04 11.85
C CYS A 677 19.94 -0.84 13.00
N LEU A 678 21.08 -1.50 12.77
CA LEU A 678 21.77 -2.30 13.78
C LEU A 678 22.26 -1.49 14.98
N ARG A 679 22.67 -0.23 14.80
CA ARG A 679 23.15 0.63 15.90
C ARG A 679 22.02 1.22 16.75
N SER A 680 20.78 1.09 16.29
CA SER A 680 19.66 1.87 16.82
C SER A 680 18.74 1.13 17.80
N GLY A 681 19.07 -0.10 18.21
CA GLY A 681 18.30 -0.89 19.19
C GLY A 681 17.02 -1.52 18.62
N GLY A 682 16.59 -2.65 19.19
CA GLY A 682 15.82 -3.68 18.47
C GLY A 682 14.34 -3.48 18.12
N THR A 683 13.81 -2.27 17.99
CA THR A 683 12.46 -2.03 17.44
C THR A 683 12.38 -0.63 16.85
N LEU A 684 12.54 -0.53 15.52
CA LEU A 684 12.79 0.71 14.77
C LEU A 684 14.05 1.45 15.27
N PRO A 685 14.73 2.20 14.39
CA PRO A 685 15.86 2.95 14.86
C PRO A 685 15.43 3.94 15.94
N HIS A 686 16.02 3.90 17.14
CA HIS A 686 15.76 4.89 18.18
C HIS A 686 15.98 6.29 17.57
N ALA A 687 14.90 7.06 17.41
CA ALA A 687 14.91 8.32 16.66
C ALA A 687 16.00 9.28 17.14
N ALA A 688 16.30 9.25 18.45
CA ALA A 688 17.38 10.02 19.04
C ALA A 688 18.77 9.61 18.51
N HIS A 689 19.04 8.32 18.30
CA HIS A 689 20.31 7.85 17.74
C HIS A 689 20.45 8.21 16.27
N LEU A 690 19.39 8.02 15.48
CA LEU A 690 19.42 8.44 14.08
C LEU A 690 19.61 9.95 13.97
N ALA A 691 18.90 10.75 14.77
CA ALA A 691 19.07 12.18 14.74
C ALA A 691 20.44 12.61 15.22
N GLN A 692 20.98 11.98 16.28
CA GLN A 692 22.37 12.23 16.67
C GLN A 692 23.31 11.94 15.50
N THR A 693 23.16 10.79 14.84
CA THR A 693 23.99 10.43 13.67
C THR A 693 23.83 11.44 12.54
N PHE A 694 22.61 11.85 12.24
CA PHE A 694 22.31 12.86 11.22
C PHE A 694 22.92 14.23 11.54
N LEU A 695 22.88 14.64 12.81
CA LEU A 695 23.37 15.94 13.30
C LEU A 695 24.89 15.99 13.48
N THR A 696 25.54 14.87 13.83
CA THR A 696 26.94 14.87 14.29
C THR A 696 27.90 14.02 13.46
N SER A 697 27.41 13.20 12.52
CA SER A 697 28.29 12.38 11.69
C SER A 697 29.01 13.22 10.64
N ASP A 698 30.31 13.03 10.48
CA ASP A 698 31.08 13.59 9.36
C ASP A 698 30.91 12.77 8.06
N ASP A 699 30.32 11.56 8.16
CA ASP A 699 30.06 10.68 7.03
C ASP A 699 28.73 11.04 6.36
N MET A 700 28.81 11.54 5.11
CA MET A 700 27.64 11.94 4.32
C MET A 700 26.65 10.79 4.14
N MET A 701 27.09 9.57 3.84
CA MET A 701 26.18 8.42 3.61
C MET A 701 25.44 8.04 4.88
N ALA A 702 26.10 8.15 6.05
CA ALA A 702 25.47 7.94 7.34
C ALA A 702 24.43 9.03 7.64
N ARG A 703 24.70 10.29 7.27
CA ARG A 703 23.73 11.39 7.39
C ARG A 703 22.52 11.15 6.48
N LEU A 704 22.74 10.80 5.21
CA LEU A 704 21.66 10.53 4.26
C LEU A 704 20.80 9.35 4.68
N GLY A 705 21.44 8.24 5.08
CA GLY A 705 20.72 7.07 5.59
C GLY A 705 19.94 7.39 6.86
N ALA A 706 20.53 8.17 7.78
CA ALA A 706 19.84 8.58 8.99
C ALA A 706 18.66 9.50 8.70
N ALA A 707 18.80 10.47 7.79
CA ALA A 707 17.71 11.33 7.32
C ALA A 707 16.55 10.51 6.73
N ARG A 708 16.87 9.55 5.84
CA ARG A 708 15.90 8.65 5.22
C ARG A 708 15.14 7.83 6.27
N LEU A 709 15.86 7.22 7.21
CA LEU A 709 15.26 6.38 8.25
C LEU A 709 14.46 7.20 9.28
N LEU A 710 14.89 8.44 9.59
CA LEU A 710 14.13 9.39 10.40
C LEU A 710 12.81 9.75 9.73
N VAL A 711 12.85 10.17 8.46
CA VAL A 711 11.65 10.53 7.72
C VAL A 711 10.70 9.34 7.48
N ARG A 712 11.22 8.11 7.40
CA ARG A 712 10.37 6.90 7.39
C ARG A 712 9.70 6.61 8.73
N SER A 713 10.25 7.10 9.85
CA SER A 713 9.71 6.87 11.20
C SER A 713 8.82 8.01 11.72
N THR A 714 8.89 9.21 11.14
CA THR A 714 8.08 10.38 11.55
C THR A 714 6.57 10.13 11.55
N GLY A 715 6.05 9.34 10.62
CA GLY A 715 4.62 9.01 10.57
C GLY A 715 4.14 8.05 11.67
N ARG A 716 5.08 7.38 12.36
CA ARG A 716 4.79 6.35 13.37
C ARG A 716 5.13 6.82 14.80
N ASP A 717 5.91 7.89 14.95
CA ASP A 717 6.38 8.42 16.24
C ASP A 717 6.39 9.98 16.27
N PRO A 718 5.53 10.61 17.10
CA PRO A 718 5.52 12.07 17.27
C PRO A 718 6.84 12.67 17.73
N ALA A 719 7.65 11.96 18.52
CA ALA A 719 8.94 12.47 18.99
C ALA A 719 9.96 12.59 17.85
N THR A 720 9.87 11.70 16.85
CA THR A 720 10.66 11.78 15.61
C THR A 720 10.23 12.96 14.76
N MET A 721 8.92 13.26 14.70
CA MET A 721 8.39 14.42 13.97
C MET A 721 8.92 15.74 14.54
N ASP A 722 8.85 15.93 15.86
CA ASP A 722 9.39 17.11 16.56
C ASP A 722 10.90 17.29 16.31
N LEU A 723 11.61 16.19 16.12
CA LEU A 723 13.05 16.17 15.88
C LEU A 723 13.38 16.56 14.45
N VAL A 724 12.64 16.04 13.45
CA VAL A 724 12.78 16.48 12.05
C VAL A 724 12.38 17.94 11.90
N ASP A 725 11.32 18.41 12.56
CA ASP A 725 10.91 19.82 12.58
C ASP A 725 12.03 20.73 13.11
N ARG A 726 12.61 20.39 14.27
CA ARG A 726 13.78 21.12 14.79
C ARG A 726 14.96 21.08 13.85
N CYS A 727 15.29 19.92 13.25
CA CYS A 727 16.42 19.82 12.32
C CYS A 727 16.26 20.71 11.08
N LEU A 728 15.04 20.89 10.58
CA LEU A 728 14.76 21.78 9.45
C LEU A 728 14.83 23.27 9.83
N ARG A 729 14.54 23.62 11.09
CA ARG A 729 14.47 25.00 11.58
C ARG A 729 15.76 25.49 12.27
N GLU A 730 16.56 24.59 12.84
CA GLU A 730 17.68 24.92 13.71
C GLU A 730 19.01 24.29 13.24
N GLY A 731 20.00 25.14 12.91
CA GLY A 731 21.42 24.82 13.13
C GLY A 731 22.12 23.76 12.28
N LEU A 732 21.53 23.31 11.16
CA LEU A 732 22.18 22.37 10.23
C LEU A 732 22.80 23.05 9.02
N ASP A 733 23.70 22.37 8.30
CA ASP A 733 24.14 22.80 6.97
C ASP A 733 23.02 22.59 5.92
N ALA A 734 23.20 23.22 4.76
CA ALA A 734 22.21 23.18 3.69
C ALA A 734 22.01 21.77 3.08
N ASP A 735 23.06 20.93 3.09
CA ASP A 735 23.00 19.56 2.60
C ASP A 735 22.03 18.72 3.44
N ALA A 736 22.12 18.82 4.77
CA ALA A 736 21.20 18.14 5.67
C ALA A 736 19.74 18.60 5.50
N ARG A 737 19.51 19.91 5.40
CA ARG A 737 18.14 20.43 5.22
C ARG A 737 17.54 19.98 3.89
N ALA A 738 18.33 20.04 2.81
CA ALA A 738 17.94 19.52 1.50
C ALA A 738 17.66 18.01 1.55
N ALA A 739 18.47 17.23 2.29
CA ALA A 739 18.28 15.79 2.49
C ALA A 739 16.91 15.45 3.11
N LEU A 740 16.63 16.05 4.27
CA LEU A 740 15.40 15.81 5.01
C LEU A 740 14.19 16.24 4.16
N LEU A 741 14.27 17.41 3.55
CA LEU A 741 13.20 17.94 2.72
C LEU A 741 12.96 17.06 1.48
N GLY A 742 14.02 16.57 0.85
CA GLY A 742 13.93 15.64 -0.29
C GLY A 742 13.30 14.31 0.09
N HIS A 743 13.60 13.77 1.27
CA HIS A 743 12.93 12.57 1.77
C HIS A 743 11.46 12.81 2.15
N LEU A 744 11.11 14.01 2.61
CA LEU A 744 9.72 14.39 2.93
C LEU A 744 8.83 14.45 1.69
N VAL A 745 9.38 14.69 0.49
CA VAL A 745 8.63 14.63 -0.79
C VAL A 745 7.92 13.28 -0.92
N GLY A 746 8.67 12.20 -0.73
CA GLY A 746 8.20 10.82 -0.86
C GLY A 746 7.66 10.21 0.42
N ALA A 747 7.60 10.97 1.52
CA ALA A 747 7.08 10.48 2.79
C ALA A 747 5.55 10.51 2.78
N GLU A 748 4.95 9.31 2.70
CA GLU A 748 3.50 9.14 2.64
C GLU A 748 2.85 9.11 4.03
N ASP A 749 3.59 8.70 5.07
CA ASP A 749 3.08 8.55 6.44
C ASP A 749 3.12 9.85 7.27
N VAL A 750 3.57 10.97 6.70
CA VAL A 750 3.75 12.25 7.40
C VAL A 750 2.61 13.21 7.08
N ASP A 751 2.12 13.93 8.10
CA ASP A 751 1.05 14.93 7.96
C ASP A 751 1.32 15.89 6.77
N PRO A 752 0.51 15.82 5.70
CA PRO A 752 0.68 16.65 4.52
C PRO A 752 0.62 18.14 4.80
N ASP A 753 -0.17 18.58 5.78
CA ASP A 753 -0.33 19.99 6.13
C ASP A 753 0.90 20.52 6.86
N TRP A 754 1.52 19.69 7.71
CA TRP A 754 2.82 20.02 8.29
C TRP A 754 3.93 20.07 7.23
N VAL A 755 4.00 19.07 6.33
CA VAL A 755 4.98 19.06 5.23
C VAL A 755 4.81 20.29 4.34
N ALA A 756 3.57 20.67 4.03
CA ALA A 756 3.24 21.88 3.29
C ALA A 756 3.79 23.14 3.99
N ARG A 757 3.49 23.32 5.27
CA ARG A 757 3.95 24.50 6.05
C ARG A 757 5.48 24.57 6.11
N ILE A 758 6.15 23.48 6.47
CA ILE A 758 7.62 23.49 6.58
C ILE A 758 8.25 23.73 5.20
N THR A 759 7.69 23.16 4.13
CA THR A 759 8.16 23.42 2.76
C THR A 759 8.08 24.90 2.41
N VAL A 760 6.95 25.56 2.71
CA VAL A 760 6.76 26.99 2.47
C VAL A 760 7.80 27.82 3.23
N GLU A 761 8.06 27.48 4.48
CA GLU A 761 9.09 28.17 5.28
C GLU A 761 10.50 28.02 4.67
N GLN A 762 10.86 26.84 4.16
CA GLN A 762 12.16 26.57 3.55
C GLN A 762 12.36 27.27 2.19
N LEU A 763 11.33 27.86 1.58
CA LEU A 763 11.47 28.71 0.39
C LEU A 763 12.24 30.00 0.68
N ALA A 764 12.23 30.46 1.93
CA ALA A 764 12.95 31.63 2.37
C ALA A 764 14.40 31.32 2.82
N ASP A 765 14.87 30.08 2.66
CA ASP A 765 16.21 29.65 3.05
C ASP A 765 17.30 30.38 2.24
N ASP A 766 18.44 30.69 2.86
CA ASP A 766 19.55 31.38 2.20
C ASP A 766 20.27 30.49 1.15
N ASP A 767 20.22 29.17 1.29
CA ASP A 767 20.88 28.22 0.37
C ASP A 767 20.01 27.85 -0.83
N LEU A 768 20.60 27.96 -2.03
CA LEU A 768 19.95 27.70 -3.31
C LEU A 768 19.40 26.26 -3.42
N ARG A 769 20.10 25.27 -2.85
CA ARG A 769 19.71 23.86 -2.94
C ARG A 769 18.50 23.58 -2.07
N VAL A 770 18.45 24.15 -0.86
CA VAL A 770 17.28 24.03 0.03
C VAL A 770 16.06 24.65 -0.63
N ARG A 771 16.18 25.87 -1.18
CA ARG A 771 15.08 26.50 -1.93
C ARG A 771 14.63 25.67 -3.13
N SER A 772 15.57 25.08 -3.87
CA SER A 772 15.25 24.24 -5.04
C SER A 772 14.50 22.97 -4.64
N VAL A 773 14.93 22.29 -3.58
CA VAL A 773 14.22 21.11 -3.05
C VAL A 773 12.85 21.51 -2.50
N ALA A 774 12.72 22.67 -1.83
CA ALA A 774 11.43 23.18 -1.34
C ALA A 774 10.45 23.48 -2.48
N LEU A 775 10.92 24.08 -3.58
CA LEU A 775 10.11 24.31 -4.77
C LEU A 775 9.66 22.99 -5.41
N GLN A 776 10.55 22.00 -5.47
CA GLN A 776 10.22 20.65 -5.95
C GLN A 776 9.17 19.98 -5.04
N CYS A 777 9.31 20.08 -3.71
CA CYS A 777 8.34 19.59 -2.73
C CYS A 777 6.95 20.22 -2.94
N LEU A 778 6.87 21.55 -3.08
CA LEU A 778 5.59 22.24 -3.33
C LEU A 778 4.92 21.71 -4.59
N GLN A 779 5.71 21.51 -5.65
CA GLN A 779 5.20 21.03 -6.93
C GLN A 779 4.71 19.59 -6.85
N ASP A 780 5.51 18.69 -6.27
CA ASP A 780 5.18 17.25 -6.19
C ASP A 780 3.99 16.99 -5.26
N ARG A 781 3.84 17.78 -4.19
CA ARG A 781 2.74 17.66 -3.23
C ARG A 781 1.51 18.52 -3.55
N ARG A 782 1.60 19.41 -4.54
CA ARG A 782 0.53 20.35 -4.94
C ARG A 782 0.00 21.20 -3.78
N THR A 783 0.89 21.64 -2.90
CA THR A 783 0.55 22.49 -1.75
C THR A 783 0.02 23.85 -2.23
N ASP A 784 -1.18 24.25 -1.79
CA ASP A 784 -1.81 25.54 -2.12
C ASP A 784 -2.28 26.28 -0.86
N SER A 785 -1.45 27.21 -0.35
CA SER A 785 -1.77 28.07 0.80
C SER A 785 -1.49 29.55 0.50
N PRO A 786 -2.19 30.50 1.17
CA PRO A 786 -1.92 31.94 1.02
C PRO A 786 -0.44 32.32 1.27
N GLU A 787 0.20 31.65 2.21
CA GLU A 787 1.62 31.83 2.55
C GLU A 787 2.51 31.30 1.43
N ALA A 788 2.21 30.11 0.88
CA ALA A 788 2.92 29.58 -0.29
C ALA A 788 2.86 30.55 -1.48
N ARG A 789 1.67 31.11 -1.75
CA ARG A 789 1.47 32.11 -2.82
C ARG A 789 2.29 33.37 -2.60
N ALA A 790 2.34 33.86 -1.36
CA ALA A 790 3.09 35.07 -1.01
C ALA A 790 4.61 34.87 -1.20
N GLU A 791 5.16 33.75 -0.72
CA GLU A 791 6.58 33.44 -0.89
C GLU A 791 6.94 33.15 -2.35
N LEU A 792 6.11 32.39 -3.08
CA LEU A 792 6.31 32.16 -4.52
C LEU A 792 6.32 33.47 -5.31
N ALA A 793 5.46 34.43 -4.97
CA ALA A 793 5.45 35.76 -5.59
C ALA A 793 6.75 36.53 -5.30
N ARG A 794 7.29 36.42 -4.09
CA ARG A 794 8.59 37.01 -3.72
C ARG A 794 9.75 36.41 -4.50
N LEU A 795 9.72 35.09 -4.74
CA LEU A 795 10.77 34.37 -5.47
C LEU A 795 10.82 34.69 -6.97
N ILE A 796 9.79 35.32 -7.55
CA ILE A 796 9.83 35.83 -8.93
C ILE A 796 10.87 36.95 -9.08
N ASP A 797 11.21 37.66 -8.00
CA ASP A 797 12.22 38.71 -7.99
C ASP A 797 13.58 38.23 -7.42
N ASP A 798 13.75 36.92 -7.19
CA ASP A 798 15.00 36.35 -6.67
C ASP A 798 16.18 36.69 -7.60
N PRO A 799 17.38 37.04 -7.09
CA PRO A 799 18.53 37.33 -7.95
C PRO A 799 18.96 36.15 -8.84
N ASP A 800 18.71 34.90 -8.42
CA ASP A 800 19.07 33.70 -9.16
C ASP A 800 18.00 33.33 -10.21
N PRO A 801 18.33 33.33 -11.52
CA PRO A 801 17.38 32.96 -12.57
C PRO A 801 16.79 31.55 -12.43
N SER A 802 17.51 30.61 -11.83
CA SER A 802 17.05 29.23 -11.64
C SER A 802 15.92 29.16 -10.60
N VAL A 803 16.04 29.92 -9.51
CA VAL A 803 14.99 30.04 -8.48
C VAL A 803 13.76 30.72 -9.05
N ARG A 804 13.96 31.86 -9.75
CA ARG A 804 12.87 32.55 -10.44
C ARG A 804 12.11 31.59 -11.34
N ARG A 805 12.83 30.85 -12.20
CA ARG A 805 12.24 29.87 -13.13
C ARG A 805 11.41 28.80 -12.41
N GLN A 806 11.93 28.23 -11.32
CA GLN A 806 11.24 27.18 -10.57
C GLN A 806 9.99 27.71 -9.84
N ALA A 807 10.00 28.96 -9.38
CA ALA A 807 8.86 29.59 -8.70
C ALA A 807 7.66 29.89 -9.61
N VAL A 808 7.88 30.12 -10.92
CA VAL A 808 6.84 30.47 -11.89
C VAL A 808 5.70 29.46 -11.95
N ARG A 809 6.00 28.16 -12.06
CA ARG A 809 4.99 27.11 -12.26
C ARG A 809 4.06 26.97 -11.05
N PRO A 810 4.57 26.81 -9.82
CA PRO A 810 3.74 26.82 -8.64
C PRO A 810 2.94 28.12 -8.55
N LEU A 811 3.54 29.29 -8.71
CA LEU A 811 2.84 30.57 -8.56
C LEU A 811 1.58 30.68 -9.43
N VAL A 812 1.69 30.29 -10.71
CA VAL A 812 0.58 30.33 -11.65
C VAL A 812 -0.49 29.29 -11.33
N ALA A 813 -0.10 28.11 -10.83
CA ALA A 813 -1.07 27.08 -10.43
C ALA A 813 -2.06 27.59 -9.36
N HIS A 814 -1.68 28.63 -8.61
CA HIS A 814 -2.44 29.15 -7.47
C HIS A 814 -3.32 30.38 -7.79
N THR A 815 -3.39 30.85 -9.04
CA THR A 815 -4.27 31.97 -9.40
C THR A 815 -5.72 31.52 -9.60
N GLU A 816 -6.68 32.45 -9.57
CA GLU A 816 -8.12 32.15 -9.76
C GLU A 816 -8.47 31.92 -11.24
N ASP A 817 -7.81 32.65 -12.14
CA ASP A 817 -8.00 32.56 -13.58
C ASP A 817 -6.70 32.90 -14.35
N GLY A 818 -6.77 32.76 -15.67
CA GLY A 818 -5.67 33.04 -16.59
C GLY A 818 -5.37 34.53 -16.74
N ALA A 819 -6.38 35.39 -16.65
CA ALA A 819 -6.20 36.85 -16.68
C ALA A 819 -5.34 37.31 -15.49
N ARG A 820 -5.61 36.78 -14.30
CA ARG A 820 -4.84 37.05 -13.09
C ARG A 820 -3.44 36.44 -13.13
N ALA A 821 -3.29 35.25 -13.71
CA ALA A 821 -1.98 34.66 -13.99
C ALA A 821 -1.15 35.52 -14.96
N LEU A 822 -1.77 36.00 -16.04
CA LEU A 822 -1.13 36.87 -17.03
C LEU A 822 -0.75 38.22 -16.42
N GLU A 823 -1.60 38.81 -15.56
CA GLU A 823 -1.28 40.01 -14.79
C GLU A 823 -0.07 39.78 -13.87
N LEU A 824 -0.04 38.65 -13.17
CA LEU A 824 1.02 38.28 -12.23
C LEU A 824 2.36 38.00 -12.92
N LEU A 825 2.33 37.39 -14.11
CA LEU A 825 3.51 37.03 -14.89
C LEU A 825 3.93 38.07 -15.93
N ARG A 826 3.26 39.22 -16.01
CA ARG A 826 3.46 40.19 -17.09
C ARG A 826 4.92 40.62 -17.25
N GLU A 827 5.63 40.78 -16.13
CA GLU A 827 7.04 41.17 -16.10
C GLU A 827 7.95 39.98 -16.43
N THR A 828 7.69 38.80 -15.88
CA THR A 828 8.42 37.55 -16.18
C THR A 828 8.33 37.16 -17.66
N LEU A 829 7.18 37.41 -18.29
CA LEU A 829 6.95 37.17 -19.71
C LEU A 829 7.69 38.16 -20.62
N ALA A 830 8.18 39.27 -20.07
CA ALA A 830 9.03 40.25 -20.74
C ALA A 830 10.50 40.18 -20.29
N ASP A 831 10.85 39.21 -19.43
CA ASP A 831 12.21 39.04 -18.89
C ASP A 831 13.21 38.76 -20.02
N PRO A 832 14.44 39.33 -19.97
CA PRO A 832 15.45 39.08 -21.00
C PRO A 832 15.84 37.60 -21.11
N HIS A 833 15.70 36.79 -20.05
CA HIS A 833 16.10 35.39 -20.01
C HIS A 833 15.06 34.47 -20.69
N PRO A 834 15.38 33.82 -21.82
CA PRO A 834 14.41 33.02 -22.57
C PRO A 834 13.79 31.86 -21.78
N GLY A 835 14.58 31.18 -20.95
CA GLY A 835 14.08 30.06 -20.13
C GLY A 835 13.01 30.46 -19.10
N LEU A 836 13.03 31.72 -18.62
CA LEU A 836 11.98 32.25 -17.72
C LEU A 836 10.70 32.50 -18.52
N ARG A 837 10.82 33.19 -19.66
CA ARG A 837 9.68 33.44 -20.56
C ARG A 837 9.00 32.15 -20.99
N ALA A 838 9.79 31.14 -21.39
CA ALA A 838 9.28 29.82 -21.79
C ALA A 838 8.54 29.10 -20.66
N THR A 839 9.08 29.17 -19.44
CA THR A 839 8.44 28.55 -18.25
C THR A 839 7.15 29.28 -17.86
N ALA A 840 7.14 30.62 -17.94
CA ALA A 840 5.97 31.46 -17.69
C ALA A 840 4.86 31.23 -18.71
N LEU A 841 5.19 31.12 -19.99
CA LEU A 841 4.22 30.74 -21.03
C LEU A 841 3.60 29.36 -20.77
N SER A 842 4.43 28.37 -20.46
CA SER A 842 3.97 27.00 -20.19
C SER A 842 3.06 26.94 -18.97
N ALA A 843 3.41 27.67 -17.91
CA ALA A 843 2.63 27.74 -16.68
C ALA A 843 1.29 28.46 -16.91
N LEU A 844 1.32 29.59 -17.63
CA LEU A 844 0.14 30.37 -17.98
C LEU A 844 -0.87 29.55 -18.78
N ALA A 845 -0.41 28.84 -19.80
CA ALA A 845 -1.27 28.00 -20.63
C ALA A 845 -1.97 26.89 -19.84
N ALA A 846 -1.23 26.25 -18.93
CA ALA A 846 -1.75 25.16 -18.11
C ALA A 846 -2.87 25.61 -17.17
N ARG A 847 -2.82 26.88 -16.73
CA ARG A 847 -3.82 27.44 -15.80
C ARG A 847 -4.98 28.14 -16.49
N ALA A 848 -4.70 28.89 -17.55
CA ALA A 848 -5.67 29.76 -18.21
C ALA A 848 -6.61 29.01 -19.15
N GLY A 849 -6.17 27.89 -19.74
CA GLY A 849 -6.91 27.26 -20.83
C GLY A 849 -7.22 28.27 -21.94
N ASP A 850 -8.41 28.17 -22.54
CA ASP A 850 -8.79 28.93 -23.74
C ASP A 850 -9.22 30.40 -23.51
N GLU A 851 -8.52 31.14 -22.65
CA GLU A 851 -8.82 32.54 -22.40
C GLU A 851 -8.37 33.46 -23.56
N PRO A 852 -9.22 34.39 -24.06
CA PRO A 852 -8.89 35.22 -25.22
C PRO A 852 -7.60 36.06 -25.07
N ALA A 853 -7.34 36.59 -23.88
CA ALA A 853 -6.15 37.41 -23.61
C ALA A 853 -4.87 36.57 -23.64
N VAL A 854 -4.91 35.37 -23.06
CA VAL A 854 -3.79 34.43 -23.07
C VAL A 854 -3.55 33.87 -24.48
N ARG A 855 -4.62 33.52 -25.21
CA ARG A 855 -4.53 33.06 -26.60
C ARG A 855 -3.87 34.10 -27.51
N ALA A 856 -4.29 35.36 -27.41
CA ALA A 856 -3.70 36.45 -28.18
C ALA A 856 -2.21 36.63 -27.85
N PHE A 857 -1.85 36.58 -26.56
CA PHE A 857 -0.47 36.71 -26.11
C PHE A 857 0.42 35.55 -26.57
N VAL A 858 -0.05 34.31 -26.45
CA VAL A 858 0.67 33.11 -26.92
C VAL A 858 0.90 33.18 -28.44
N GLN A 859 -0.14 33.54 -29.20
CA GLN A 859 -0.04 33.72 -30.65
C GLN A 859 0.89 34.87 -31.06
N GLU A 860 0.98 35.94 -30.26
CA GLU A 860 1.93 37.02 -30.47
C GLU A 860 3.37 36.52 -30.24
N ARG A 861 3.63 35.79 -29.15
CA ARG A 861 4.95 35.22 -28.85
C ARG A 861 5.41 34.20 -29.89
N MET A 862 4.52 33.35 -30.41
CA MET A 862 4.84 32.45 -31.52
C MET A 862 5.36 33.17 -32.77
N ARG A 863 4.91 34.41 -33.03
CA ARG A 863 5.29 35.19 -34.22
C ARG A 863 6.49 36.11 -34.01
N THR A 864 6.69 36.58 -32.77
CA THR A 864 7.55 37.74 -32.49
C THR A 864 8.72 37.47 -31.55
N ASP A 865 8.72 36.37 -30.79
CA ASP A 865 9.84 36.09 -29.89
C ASP A 865 11.08 35.63 -30.68
N GLU A 866 12.24 36.17 -30.33
CA GLU A 866 13.51 35.88 -31.00
C GLU A 866 14.10 34.52 -30.56
N SER A 867 13.69 33.99 -29.40
CA SER A 867 14.20 32.73 -28.88
C SER A 867 13.38 31.53 -29.33
N PRO A 868 13.99 30.54 -30.02
CA PRO A 868 13.31 29.30 -30.38
C PRO A 868 12.74 28.52 -29.19
N GLU A 869 13.37 28.59 -28.01
CA GLU A 869 12.87 27.95 -26.77
C GLU A 869 11.50 28.53 -26.37
N VAL A 870 11.34 29.85 -26.49
CA VAL A 870 10.10 30.54 -26.12
C VAL A 870 9.02 30.30 -27.17
N VAL A 871 9.39 30.29 -28.46
CA VAL A 871 8.48 29.93 -29.56
C VAL A 871 7.98 28.50 -29.39
N ALA A 872 8.85 27.54 -29.07
CA ALA A 872 8.45 26.16 -28.80
C ALA A 872 7.51 26.05 -27.59
N ALA A 873 7.79 26.77 -26.50
CA ALA A 873 6.90 26.83 -25.34
C ALA A 873 5.54 27.48 -25.66
N ALA A 874 5.52 28.49 -26.54
CA ALA A 874 4.29 29.11 -27.01
C ALA A 874 3.45 28.16 -27.88
N ILE A 875 4.10 27.35 -28.73
CA ILE A 875 3.41 26.28 -29.46
C ILE A 875 2.84 25.22 -28.49
N ASP A 876 3.62 24.81 -27.50
CA ASP A 876 3.17 23.86 -26.46
C ASP A 876 2.05 24.43 -25.58
N ALA A 877 1.95 25.75 -25.46
CA ALA A 877 0.84 26.44 -24.83
C ALA A 877 -0.44 26.35 -25.70
N VAL A 878 -0.35 26.58 -27.01
CA VAL A 878 -1.50 26.43 -27.94
C VAL A 878 -2.17 25.07 -27.81
N ARG A 879 -1.35 24.03 -27.67
CA ARG A 879 -1.78 22.65 -27.44
C ARG A 879 -2.75 22.49 -26.27
N GLN A 880 -2.56 23.26 -25.20
CA GLN A 880 -3.38 23.22 -23.98
C GLN A 880 -4.60 24.14 -24.06
N ILE A 881 -4.48 25.23 -24.83
CA ILE A 881 -5.48 26.31 -24.96
C ILE A 881 -6.50 25.96 -26.06
N GLY A 882 -6.11 25.20 -27.08
CA GLY A 882 -6.93 24.85 -28.24
C GLY A 882 -6.39 25.47 -29.53
N SER A 883 -6.40 24.69 -30.61
CA SER A 883 -5.85 25.05 -31.93
C SER A 883 -6.92 25.40 -32.97
N ASP A 884 -8.21 25.44 -32.58
CA ASP A 884 -9.38 25.52 -33.47
C ASP A 884 -9.47 26.80 -34.33
N ALA A 885 -8.65 27.81 -34.05
CA ALA A 885 -8.59 29.02 -34.85
C ALA A 885 -7.80 28.75 -36.16
N PRO A 886 -8.38 28.98 -37.35
CA PRO A 886 -7.72 28.73 -38.65
C PRO A 886 -6.35 29.39 -38.80
N ASP A 887 -6.17 30.59 -38.22
CA ASP A 887 -4.91 31.33 -38.24
C ASP A 887 -3.81 30.65 -37.38
N THR A 888 -4.21 29.89 -36.35
CA THR A 888 -3.29 29.14 -35.49
C THR A 888 -2.82 27.87 -36.19
N HIS A 889 -3.74 27.14 -36.81
CA HIS A 889 -3.40 25.95 -37.61
C HIS A 889 -2.43 26.30 -38.75
N THR A 890 -2.70 27.41 -39.47
CA THR A 890 -1.80 27.91 -40.53
C THR A 890 -0.41 28.24 -39.99
N LEU A 891 -0.34 28.96 -38.86
CA LEU A 891 0.93 29.31 -38.23
C LEU A 891 1.70 28.07 -37.74
N LEU A 892 1.02 27.06 -37.21
CA LEU A 892 1.66 25.80 -36.80
C LEU A 892 2.24 25.05 -38.00
N HIS A 893 1.55 25.03 -39.14
CA HIS A 893 2.09 24.49 -40.39
C HIS A 893 3.33 25.25 -40.85
N GLU A 894 3.34 26.58 -40.78
CA GLU A 894 4.54 27.39 -41.11
C GLU A 894 5.70 27.06 -40.16
N LEU A 895 5.43 26.98 -38.86
CA LEU A 895 6.43 26.68 -37.83
C LEU A 895 6.96 25.23 -37.89
N SER A 896 6.26 24.31 -38.56
CA SER A 896 6.75 22.96 -38.84
C SER A 896 7.94 22.91 -39.80
N ALA A 897 8.23 24.03 -40.48
CA ALA A 897 9.41 24.23 -41.34
C ALA A 897 10.46 25.17 -40.73
N HIS A 898 10.32 25.53 -39.45
CA HIS A 898 11.25 26.44 -38.76
C HIS A 898 12.69 25.88 -38.73
N PRO A 899 13.75 26.73 -38.83
CA PRO A 899 15.13 26.26 -38.81
C PRO A 899 15.51 25.55 -37.51
N ASP A 900 14.94 25.98 -36.37
CA ASP A 900 15.19 25.37 -35.08
C ASP A 900 14.42 24.05 -34.87
N THR A 901 15.12 23.05 -34.34
CA THR A 901 14.59 21.69 -34.10
C THR A 901 13.48 21.67 -33.06
N ALA A 902 13.59 22.42 -31.96
CA ALA A 902 12.61 22.39 -30.88
C ALA A 902 11.26 22.95 -31.34
N VAL A 903 11.30 24.02 -32.14
CA VAL A 903 10.11 24.64 -32.74
C VAL A 903 9.40 23.67 -33.69
N ARG A 904 10.13 23.00 -34.60
CA ARG A 904 9.52 22.00 -35.50
C ARG A 904 8.86 20.88 -34.71
N ARG A 905 9.53 20.35 -33.68
CA ARG A 905 8.97 19.28 -32.83
C ARG A 905 7.69 19.72 -32.12
N ALA A 906 7.71 20.90 -31.52
CA ALA A 906 6.54 21.44 -30.83
C ALA A 906 5.36 21.60 -31.80
N ALA A 907 5.61 22.15 -33.00
CA ALA A 907 4.59 22.33 -34.03
C ALA A 907 3.94 21.01 -34.46
N LEU A 908 4.74 19.96 -34.72
CA LEU A 908 4.21 18.64 -35.08
C LEU A 908 3.36 18.02 -33.97
N ARG A 909 3.80 18.13 -32.71
CA ARG A 909 3.01 17.64 -31.57
C ARG A 909 1.69 18.39 -31.47
N CYS A 910 1.72 19.71 -31.57
CA CYS A 910 0.51 20.53 -31.44
C CYS A 910 -0.50 20.28 -32.57
N LEU A 911 -0.04 20.08 -33.81
CA LEU A 911 -0.90 19.71 -34.93
C LEU A 911 -1.54 18.33 -34.76
N ALA A 912 -0.89 17.45 -33.99
CA ALA A 912 -1.38 16.08 -33.80
C ALA A 912 -2.46 15.93 -32.71
N GLU A 913 -2.84 17.00 -32.01
CA GLU A 913 -3.78 16.93 -30.89
C GLU A 913 -5.20 17.32 -31.27
N GLY A 914 -6.13 16.38 -31.12
CA GLY A 914 -7.55 16.53 -31.49
C GLY A 914 -8.26 15.24 -31.90
N GLY A 915 -7.55 14.10 -32.01
CA GLY A 915 -8.11 12.83 -32.45
C GLY A 915 -7.56 12.43 -33.82
N THR A 916 -8.42 12.00 -34.75
CA THR A 916 -7.99 11.61 -36.10
C THR A 916 -7.34 12.79 -36.82
N LEU A 917 -6.07 12.62 -37.18
CA LEU A 917 -5.30 13.60 -37.95
C LEU A 917 -5.98 13.89 -39.29
N ASP A 918 -6.05 15.15 -39.67
CA ASP A 918 -6.44 15.51 -41.02
C ASP A 918 -5.36 15.05 -42.03
N PRO A 919 -5.73 14.82 -43.31
CA PRO A 919 -4.79 14.32 -44.32
C PRO A 919 -3.54 15.20 -44.50
N SER A 920 -3.62 16.51 -44.27
CA SER A 920 -2.47 17.41 -44.42
C SER A 920 -1.47 17.25 -43.28
N THR A 921 -1.95 17.01 -42.05
CA THR A 921 -1.08 16.71 -40.91
C THR A 921 -0.46 15.32 -41.01
N VAL A 922 -1.20 14.31 -41.47
CA VAL A 922 -0.63 12.97 -41.75
C VAL A 922 0.48 13.06 -42.81
N GLN A 923 0.25 13.83 -43.87
CA GLN A 923 1.26 14.06 -44.91
C GLN A 923 2.48 14.79 -44.33
N LEU A 924 2.27 15.83 -43.51
CA LEU A 924 3.36 16.55 -42.87
C LEU A 924 4.21 15.65 -41.95
N LEU A 925 3.58 14.81 -41.12
CA LEU A 925 4.29 13.84 -40.28
C LEU A 925 5.10 12.87 -41.15
N SER A 926 4.52 12.40 -42.26
CA SER A 926 5.19 11.51 -43.22
C SER A 926 6.40 12.20 -43.87
N ASP A 927 6.25 13.45 -44.28
CA ASP A 927 7.31 14.24 -44.92
C ASP A 927 8.46 14.53 -43.94
N ARG A 928 8.15 14.94 -42.69
CA ARG A 928 9.16 15.15 -41.64
C ARG A 928 9.86 13.86 -41.26
N LEU A 929 9.11 12.77 -41.12
CA LEU A 929 9.68 11.46 -40.84
C LEU A 929 10.56 10.96 -41.99
N ALA A 930 10.32 11.35 -43.24
CA ALA A 930 11.15 10.96 -44.38
C ALA A 930 12.37 11.85 -44.58
N GLN A 931 12.22 13.18 -44.46
CA GLN A 931 13.17 14.15 -44.99
C GLN A 931 13.86 15.02 -43.93
N ASP A 932 13.39 15.07 -42.68
CA ASP A 932 14.00 15.94 -41.67
C ASP A 932 15.39 15.40 -41.27
N GLU A 933 16.36 16.31 -41.13
CA GLU A 933 17.75 16.01 -40.76
C GLU A 933 17.91 15.72 -39.26
N SER A 934 16.96 16.18 -38.44
CA SER A 934 17.05 16.09 -36.99
C SER A 934 16.48 14.77 -36.46
N ARG A 935 17.30 13.98 -35.75
CA ARG A 935 16.86 12.73 -35.07
C ARG A 935 15.61 12.94 -34.24
N TRP A 936 15.57 14.02 -33.47
CA TRP A 936 14.50 14.27 -32.52
C TRP A 936 13.17 14.63 -33.20
N VAL A 937 13.21 15.25 -34.39
CA VAL A 937 12.01 15.52 -35.19
C VAL A 937 11.46 14.23 -35.77
N ARG A 938 12.32 13.39 -36.36
CA ARG A 938 11.93 12.10 -36.92
C ARG A 938 11.33 11.17 -35.86
N GLU A 939 11.99 11.02 -34.71
CA GLU A 939 11.49 10.22 -33.56
C GLU A 939 10.11 10.71 -33.07
N THR A 940 9.92 12.04 -33.05
CA THR A 940 8.65 12.66 -32.66
C THR A 940 7.57 12.41 -33.72
N ALA A 941 7.89 12.60 -35.01
CA ALA A 941 6.97 12.36 -36.10
C ALA A 941 6.54 10.88 -36.16
N LEU A 942 7.48 9.95 -35.97
CA LEU A 942 7.19 8.51 -35.89
C LEU A 942 6.24 8.18 -34.75
N ARG A 943 6.54 8.64 -33.53
CA ARG A 943 5.69 8.40 -32.36
C ARG A 943 4.27 8.93 -32.58
N LEU A 944 4.14 10.16 -33.08
CA LEU A 944 2.84 10.77 -33.35
C LEU A 944 2.08 10.02 -34.45
N TYR A 945 2.77 9.60 -35.51
CA TYR A 945 2.17 8.81 -36.58
C TYR A 945 1.62 7.48 -36.03
N VAL A 946 2.41 6.73 -35.27
CA VAL A 946 1.99 5.45 -34.65
C VAL A 946 0.84 5.64 -33.67
N THR A 947 0.83 6.75 -32.92
CA THR A 947 -0.18 7.01 -31.88
C THR A 947 -1.53 7.46 -32.46
N HIS A 948 -1.52 8.28 -33.52
CA HIS A 948 -2.72 9.00 -33.96
C HIS A 948 -3.28 8.56 -35.33
N VAL A 949 -2.51 7.81 -36.13
CA VAL A 949 -3.02 7.24 -37.38
C VAL A 949 -3.75 5.94 -37.05
N ALA A 950 -5.07 5.94 -37.25
CA ALA A 950 -5.93 4.79 -36.93
C ALA A 950 -5.76 3.59 -37.88
N ASP A 951 -5.10 3.78 -39.03
CA ASP A 951 -4.86 2.72 -40.00
C ASP A 951 -3.60 1.92 -39.63
N ASP A 952 -3.80 0.81 -38.91
CA ASP A 952 -2.72 -0.11 -38.55
C ASP A 952 -1.94 -0.63 -39.77
N ALA A 953 -2.54 -0.71 -40.96
CA ALA A 953 -1.82 -1.12 -42.16
C ALA A 953 -0.84 -0.02 -42.62
N ALA A 954 -1.25 1.25 -42.54
CA ALA A 954 -0.39 2.39 -42.81
C ALA A 954 0.71 2.53 -41.75
N VAL A 955 0.37 2.41 -40.46
CA VAL A 955 1.33 2.45 -39.35
C VAL A 955 2.37 1.33 -39.48
N ARG A 956 1.91 0.09 -39.72
CA ARG A 956 2.79 -1.05 -39.99
C ARG A 956 3.71 -0.79 -41.17
N GLY A 957 3.19 -0.23 -42.27
CA GLY A 957 3.98 0.11 -43.46
C GLY A 957 5.10 1.12 -43.15
N VAL A 958 4.78 2.17 -42.40
CA VAL A 958 5.75 3.19 -41.99
C VAL A 958 6.80 2.61 -41.04
N LEU A 959 6.38 1.83 -40.04
CA LEU A 959 7.30 1.18 -39.10
C LEU A 959 8.27 0.25 -39.83
N LEU A 960 7.77 -0.60 -40.75
CA LEU A 960 8.61 -1.48 -41.56
C LEU A 960 9.63 -0.72 -42.41
N ASP A 961 9.20 0.37 -43.06
CA ASP A 961 10.08 1.16 -43.88
C ASP A 961 11.13 1.91 -43.05
N ARG A 962 10.73 2.50 -41.92
CA ARG A 962 11.66 3.18 -41.01
C ARG A 962 12.65 2.24 -40.35
N VAL A 963 12.21 1.05 -39.97
CA VAL A 963 13.14 0.01 -39.53
C VAL A 963 14.18 -0.27 -40.62
N ARG A 964 13.79 -0.45 -41.89
CA ARG A 964 14.73 -0.89 -42.94
C ARG A 964 15.62 0.21 -43.50
N ASN A 965 15.08 1.42 -43.63
CA ASN A 965 15.61 2.44 -44.53
C ASN A 965 15.90 3.79 -43.87
N ASP A 966 15.59 4.00 -42.58
CA ASP A 966 15.86 5.30 -41.95
C ASP A 966 17.38 5.54 -41.81
N PRO A 967 17.90 6.75 -42.09
CA PRO A 967 19.32 7.04 -41.92
C PRO A 967 19.79 7.10 -40.46
N ILE A 968 18.88 7.14 -39.47
CA ILE A 968 19.21 7.35 -38.04
C ILE A 968 18.89 6.10 -37.21
N SER A 969 19.90 5.49 -36.60
CA SER A 969 19.79 4.25 -35.81
C SER A 969 18.80 4.34 -34.65
N SER A 970 18.69 5.47 -33.95
CA SER A 970 17.73 5.62 -32.85
C SER A 970 16.27 5.58 -33.33
N VAL A 971 15.99 6.16 -34.51
CA VAL A 971 14.66 6.10 -35.16
C VAL A 971 14.36 4.67 -35.60
N GLN A 972 15.35 3.99 -36.18
CA GLN A 972 15.24 2.59 -36.54
C GLN A 972 14.91 1.69 -35.33
N ASN A 973 15.54 1.94 -34.18
CA ASN A 973 15.33 1.19 -32.94
C ASN A 973 13.94 1.47 -32.35
N GLN A 974 13.52 2.74 -32.33
CA GLN A 974 12.17 3.12 -31.90
C GLN A 974 11.08 2.52 -32.80
N ALA A 975 11.31 2.51 -34.12
CA ALA A 975 10.41 1.87 -35.07
C ALA A 975 10.34 0.35 -34.87
N LEU A 976 11.45 -0.30 -34.50
CA LEU A 976 11.47 -1.72 -34.20
C LEU A 976 10.65 -2.03 -32.95
N THR A 977 10.85 -1.29 -31.86
CA THR A 977 10.07 -1.44 -30.62
C THR A 977 8.57 -1.22 -30.86
N GLY A 978 8.19 -0.15 -31.57
CA GLY A 978 6.80 0.09 -31.92
C GLY A 978 6.18 -1.01 -32.80
N LEU A 979 6.96 -1.63 -33.69
CA LEU A 979 6.50 -2.76 -34.49
C LEU A 979 6.33 -4.04 -33.65
N VAL A 980 7.21 -4.27 -32.67
CA VAL A 980 7.09 -5.40 -31.72
C VAL A 980 5.80 -5.27 -30.91
N GLU A 981 5.47 -4.06 -30.45
CA GLU A 981 4.24 -3.79 -29.71
C GLU A 981 2.98 -3.94 -30.58
N LEU A 982 3.01 -3.47 -31.83
CA LEU A 982 1.87 -3.53 -32.74
C LEU A 982 1.63 -4.93 -33.34
N ASP A 983 2.70 -5.63 -33.73
CA ASP A 983 2.64 -6.87 -34.50
C ASP A 983 3.89 -7.73 -34.25
N HIS A 984 3.97 -8.32 -33.05
CA HIS A 984 5.08 -9.18 -32.62
C HIS A 984 5.39 -10.32 -33.61
N ALA A 985 4.38 -10.90 -34.27
CA ALA A 985 4.57 -11.98 -35.22
C ALA A 985 5.36 -11.50 -36.46
N LEU A 986 5.01 -10.32 -36.98
CA LEU A 986 5.70 -9.71 -38.12
C LEU A 986 7.09 -9.16 -37.73
N ALA A 987 7.23 -8.61 -36.52
CA ALA A 987 8.48 -8.02 -36.05
C ALA A 987 9.56 -9.07 -35.79
N ARG A 988 9.19 -10.31 -35.45
CA ARG A 988 10.13 -11.36 -35.05
C ARG A 988 11.29 -11.57 -36.02
N ASP A 989 10.99 -11.78 -37.30
CA ASP A 989 12.02 -12.02 -38.33
C ASP A 989 12.95 -10.81 -38.49
N LEU A 990 12.39 -9.60 -38.30
CA LEU A 990 13.11 -8.35 -38.43
C LEU A 990 14.02 -8.09 -37.23
N VAL A 991 13.57 -8.41 -36.01
CA VAL A 991 14.40 -8.41 -34.80
C VAL A 991 15.54 -9.41 -34.95
N ALA A 992 15.26 -10.62 -35.44
CA ALA A 992 16.28 -11.64 -35.68
C ALA A 992 17.28 -11.22 -36.78
N ASP A 993 16.82 -10.58 -37.85
CA ASP A 993 17.69 -10.03 -38.89
C ASP A 993 18.58 -8.91 -38.34
N ARG A 994 18.01 -7.97 -37.57
CA ARG A 994 18.74 -6.91 -36.89
C ARG A 994 19.84 -7.45 -35.99
N ALA A 995 19.56 -8.45 -35.18
CA ALA A 995 20.56 -9.11 -34.34
C ALA A 995 21.76 -9.62 -35.18
N ARG A 996 21.50 -10.13 -36.40
CA ARG A 996 22.51 -10.70 -37.29
C ARG A 996 23.30 -9.70 -38.12
N THR A 997 22.64 -8.65 -38.61
CA THR A 997 23.17 -7.84 -39.73
C THR A 997 23.34 -6.37 -39.39
N HIS A 998 22.78 -5.88 -38.27
CA HIS A 998 22.87 -4.47 -37.96
C HIS A 998 24.33 -4.01 -37.78
N PRO A 999 24.73 -2.86 -38.34
CA PRO A 999 26.12 -2.43 -38.35
C PRO A 999 26.61 -1.90 -36.99
N ASP A 1000 25.69 -1.56 -36.10
CA ASP A 1000 25.96 -0.84 -34.85
C ASP A 1000 25.55 -1.67 -33.61
N GLU A 1001 26.33 -1.53 -32.54
CA GLU A 1001 26.18 -2.27 -31.28
C GLU A 1001 24.86 -1.95 -30.58
N GLU A 1002 24.41 -0.69 -30.61
CA GLU A 1002 23.20 -0.26 -29.92
C GLU A 1002 21.97 -0.91 -30.57
N GLY A 1003 21.92 -0.90 -31.91
CA GLY A 1003 20.83 -1.57 -32.63
C GLY A 1003 20.81 -3.09 -32.48
N ARG A 1004 21.98 -3.74 -32.32
CA ARG A 1004 22.03 -5.17 -31.98
C ARG A 1004 21.62 -5.42 -30.53
N GLY A 1005 22.04 -4.57 -29.60
CA GLY A 1005 21.65 -4.63 -28.19
C GLY A 1005 20.13 -4.53 -28.00
N VAL A 1006 19.46 -3.61 -28.71
CA VAL A 1006 17.99 -3.51 -28.71
C VAL A 1006 17.35 -4.78 -29.27
N ALA A 1007 17.92 -5.38 -30.32
CA ALA A 1007 17.43 -6.65 -30.85
C ALA A 1007 17.62 -7.80 -29.83
N PHE A 1008 18.77 -7.89 -29.16
CA PHE A 1008 19.01 -8.87 -28.10
C PHE A 1008 18.03 -8.70 -26.94
N PHE A 1009 17.77 -7.46 -26.51
CA PHE A 1009 16.77 -7.16 -25.49
C PHE A 1009 15.40 -7.74 -25.86
N HIS A 1010 14.90 -7.47 -27.07
CA HIS A 1010 13.59 -7.99 -27.51
C HIS A 1010 13.58 -9.51 -27.69
N LEU A 1011 14.69 -10.11 -28.16
CA LEU A 1011 14.81 -11.56 -28.27
C LEU A 1011 14.76 -12.26 -26.91
N LEU A 1012 15.31 -11.64 -25.86
CA LEU A 1012 15.36 -12.21 -24.51
C LEU A 1012 14.14 -11.86 -23.65
N THR A 1013 13.47 -10.74 -23.91
CA THR A 1013 12.29 -10.31 -23.15
C THR A 1013 11.00 -10.74 -23.83
N THR A 1014 10.70 -10.18 -25.00
CA THR A 1014 9.43 -10.43 -25.72
C THR A 1014 9.38 -11.82 -26.35
N TYR A 1015 10.51 -12.34 -26.85
CA TYR A 1015 10.59 -13.65 -27.49
C TYR A 1015 11.39 -14.67 -26.67
N GLY A 1016 11.58 -14.43 -25.36
CA GLY A 1016 12.42 -15.28 -24.50
C GLY A 1016 11.94 -16.73 -24.37
N ASP A 1017 10.63 -16.97 -24.52
CA ASP A 1017 10.05 -18.32 -24.54
C ASP A 1017 10.40 -19.13 -25.80
N ASP A 1018 10.84 -18.45 -26.86
CA ASP A 1018 11.32 -19.10 -28.08
C ASP A 1018 12.81 -19.46 -27.95
N ALA A 1019 13.06 -20.77 -27.86
CA ALA A 1019 14.42 -21.30 -27.80
C ALA A 1019 15.29 -20.88 -29.00
N GLU A 1020 14.72 -20.60 -30.19
CA GLU A 1020 15.51 -20.09 -31.33
C GLU A 1020 15.97 -18.64 -31.14
N ALA A 1021 15.12 -17.77 -30.59
CA ALA A 1021 15.46 -16.39 -30.27
C ALA A 1021 16.60 -16.32 -29.24
N VAL A 1022 16.51 -17.10 -28.16
CA VAL A 1022 17.56 -17.18 -27.14
C VAL A 1022 18.86 -17.76 -27.74
N ARG A 1023 18.75 -18.85 -28.52
CA ARG A 1023 19.90 -19.45 -29.23
C ARG A 1023 20.60 -18.48 -30.18
N LEU A 1024 19.87 -17.57 -30.81
CA LEU A 1024 20.47 -16.57 -31.69
C LEU A 1024 21.42 -15.64 -30.92
N VAL A 1025 21.01 -15.15 -29.76
CA VAL A 1025 21.86 -14.29 -28.91
C VAL A 1025 23.08 -15.07 -28.40
N PHE A 1026 22.89 -16.32 -27.99
CA PHE A 1026 24.01 -17.22 -27.66
C PHE A 1026 24.98 -17.42 -28.84
N GLY A 1027 24.46 -17.54 -30.06
CA GLY A 1027 25.27 -17.62 -31.27
C GLY A 1027 26.18 -16.41 -31.43
N HIS A 1028 25.67 -15.20 -31.20
CA HIS A 1028 26.49 -13.98 -31.23
C HIS A 1028 27.51 -13.94 -30.09
N ALA A 1029 27.16 -14.42 -28.90
CA ALA A 1029 28.11 -14.51 -27.79
C ALA A 1029 29.28 -15.47 -28.08
N VAL A 1030 29.13 -16.45 -28.99
CA VAL A 1030 30.14 -17.48 -29.27
C VAL A 1030 30.91 -17.25 -30.56
N HIS A 1031 30.21 -16.92 -31.64
CA HIS A 1031 30.74 -17.02 -33.01
C HIS A 1031 30.96 -15.67 -33.69
N GLU A 1032 30.51 -14.56 -33.11
CA GLU A 1032 30.65 -13.24 -33.71
C GLU A 1032 32.12 -12.81 -33.78
N GLU A 1033 32.54 -12.21 -34.89
CA GLU A 1033 33.94 -11.78 -35.06
C GLU A 1033 34.24 -10.51 -34.26
N ASP A 1034 33.26 -9.61 -34.18
CA ASP A 1034 33.36 -8.35 -33.43
C ASP A 1034 33.26 -8.59 -31.92
N SER A 1035 34.31 -8.20 -31.19
CA SER A 1035 34.37 -8.38 -29.73
C SER A 1035 33.38 -7.49 -28.98
N VAL A 1036 32.98 -6.36 -29.55
CA VAL A 1036 32.00 -5.45 -28.96
C VAL A 1036 30.62 -6.09 -28.97
N ILE A 1037 30.25 -6.74 -30.08
CA ILE A 1037 28.97 -7.46 -30.19
C ILE A 1037 28.97 -8.72 -29.31
N ARG A 1038 30.09 -9.47 -29.24
CA ARG A 1038 30.22 -10.58 -28.27
C ARG A 1038 30.02 -10.10 -26.84
N PHE A 1039 30.62 -8.97 -26.47
CA PHE A 1039 30.45 -8.35 -25.16
C PHE A 1039 28.98 -7.99 -24.91
N ALA A 1040 28.32 -7.29 -25.84
CA ALA A 1040 26.92 -6.88 -25.71
C ALA A 1040 25.97 -8.07 -25.60
N ALA A 1041 26.22 -9.16 -26.34
CA ALA A 1041 25.44 -10.39 -26.24
C ALA A 1041 25.61 -11.06 -24.86
N LEU A 1042 26.84 -11.15 -24.34
CA LEU A 1042 27.11 -11.68 -23.01
C LEU A 1042 26.47 -10.82 -21.91
N ASP A 1043 26.54 -9.50 -22.01
CA ASP A 1043 25.94 -8.57 -21.03
C ASP A 1043 24.41 -8.68 -21.04
N SER A 1044 23.80 -8.72 -22.23
CA SER A 1044 22.35 -8.89 -22.38
C SER A 1044 21.88 -10.23 -21.80
N LEU A 1045 22.60 -11.32 -22.10
CA LEU A 1045 22.31 -12.64 -21.53
C LEU A 1045 22.49 -12.65 -20.00
N TRP A 1046 23.51 -11.98 -19.47
CA TRP A 1046 23.76 -11.91 -18.04
C TRP A 1046 22.63 -11.19 -17.29
N ALA A 1047 22.13 -10.09 -17.85
CA ALA A 1047 21.06 -9.30 -17.25
C ALA A 1047 19.67 -9.97 -17.38
N LEU A 1048 19.38 -10.61 -18.52
CA LEU A 1048 18.01 -11.01 -18.89
C LEU A 1048 17.77 -12.52 -18.97
N SER A 1049 18.81 -13.32 -19.21
CA SER A 1049 18.70 -14.78 -19.33
C SER A 1049 19.89 -15.51 -18.68
N PRO A 1050 20.19 -15.24 -17.39
CA PRO A 1050 21.27 -15.92 -16.70
C PRO A 1050 20.95 -17.41 -16.51
N GLY A 1051 21.97 -18.27 -16.59
CA GLY A 1051 21.75 -19.71 -16.43
C GLY A 1051 22.98 -20.57 -16.74
N PRO A 1052 22.86 -21.90 -16.63
CA PRO A 1052 23.97 -22.83 -16.83
C PRO A 1052 24.56 -22.76 -18.25
N ASP A 1053 23.73 -22.53 -19.26
CA ASP A 1053 24.19 -22.38 -20.66
C ASP A 1053 25.07 -21.13 -20.83
N LEU A 1054 24.69 -20.02 -20.19
CA LEU A 1054 25.50 -18.81 -20.14
C LEU A 1054 26.80 -19.02 -19.38
N ALA A 1055 26.78 -19.75 -18.26
CA ALA A 1055 27.99 -20.10 -17.54
C ALA A 1055 28.95 -20.94 -18.41
N ALA A 1056 28.44 -21.86 -19.23
CA ALA A 1056 29.27 -22.66 -20.14
C ALA A 1056 29.89 -21.79 -21.24
N VAL A 1057 29.11 -20.90 -21.87
CA VAL A 1057 29.61 -19.97 -22.89
C VAL A 1057 30.62 -18.99 -22.31
N ALA A 1058 30.36 -18.44 -21.13
CA ALA A 1058 31.30 -17.57 -20.45
C ALA A 1058 32.61 -18.29 -20.10
N HIS A 1059 32.57 -19.56 -19.68
CA HIS A 1059 33.79 -20.33 -19.44
C HIS A 1059 34.64 -20.43 -20.71
N ASP A 1060 34.03 -20.81 -21.82
CA ASP A 1060 34.69 -20.92 -23.12
C ASP A 1060 35.30 -19.58 -23.56
N ARG A 1061 34.52 -18.49 -23.50
CA ARG A 1061 34.99 -17.13 -23.83
C ARG A 1061 36.12 -16.66 -22.92
N PHE A 1062 36.06 -16.92 -21.62
CA PHE A 1062 37.13 -16.52 -20.71
C PHE A 1062 38.47 -17.18 -21.03
N VAL A 1063 38.45 -18.46 -21.40
CA VAL A 1063 39.64 -19.27 -21.67
C VAL A 1063 40.21 -19.02 -23.07
N HIS A 1064 39.34 -18.87 -24.07
CA HIS A 1064 39.71 -18.96 -25.48
C HIS A 1064 39.56 -17.66 -26.28
N ASP A 1065 38.81 -16.67 -25.78
CA ASP A 1065 38.65 -15.41 -26.51
C ASP A 1065 39.95 -14.61 -26.54
N THR A 1066 40.19 -13.89 -27.63
CA THR A 1066 41.38 -13.03 -27.78
C THR A 1066 41.18 -11.66 -27.17
N ASP A 1067 39.93 -11.19 -27.05
CA ASP A 1067 39.61 -9.84 -26.59
C ASP A 1067 39.55 -9.77 -25.04
N PRO A 1068 40.30 -8.86 -24.40
CA PRO A 1068 40.31 -8.77 -22.95
C PRO A 1068 38.99 -8.29 -22.33
N SER A 1069 38.17 -7.52 -23.03
CA SER A 1069 36.87 -7.03 -22.53
C SER A 1069 35.86 -8.17 -22.50
N VAL A 1070 35.82 -9.00 -23.55
CA VAL A 1070 34.99 -10.21 -23.60
C VAL A 1070 35.40 -11.20 -22.50
N ARG A 1071 36.71 -11.40 -22.30
CA ARG A 1071 37.21 -12.23 -21.18
C ARG A 1071 36.85 -11.64 -19.82
N LEU A 1072 36.90 -10.32 -19.67
CA LEU A 1072 36.57 -9.65 -18.42
C LEU A 1072 35.09 -9.86 -18.03
N ILE A 1073 34.15 -9.62 -18.96
CA ILE A 1073 32.73 -9.86 -18.69
C ILE A 1073 32.44 -11.35 -18.49
N ALA A 1074 33.09 -12.23 -19.25
CA ALA A 1074 32.97 -13.66 -19.06
C ALA A 1074 33.42 -14.12 -17.65
N LEU A 1075 34.51 -13.54 -17.12
CA LEU A 1075 34.93 -13.80 -15.74
C LEU A 1075 33.92 -13.28 -14.70
N ARG A 1076 33.27 -12.14 -14.95
CA ARG A 1076 32.20 -11.62 -14.09
C ARG A 1076 30.98 -12.53 -14.10
N ILE A 1077 30.53 -12.94 -15.28
CA ILE A 1077 29.41 -13.88 -15.44
C ILE A 1077 29.69 -15.19 -14.71
N LEU A 1078 30.89 -15.76 -14.88
CA LEU A 1078 31.28 -16.97 -14.16
C LEU A 1078 31.32 -16.76 -12.65
N ALA A 1079 31.85 -15.62 -12.21
CA ALA A 1079 31.86 -15.28 -10.79
C ALA A 1079 30.46 -15.13 -10.21
N ASP A 1080 29.49 -14.59 -10.96
CA ASP A 1080 28.12 -14.44 -10.50
C ASP A 1080 27.35 -15.78 -10.51
N LEU A 1081 27.42 -16.53 -11.62
CA LEU A 1081 26.63 -17.76 -11.81
C LEU A 1081 27.26 -18.99 -11.16
N ARG A 1082 28.57 -18.98 -10.92
CA ARG A 1082 29.35 -20.11 -10.36
C ARG A 1082 30.09 -19.71 -9.08
N ARG A 1083 29.65 -18.65 -8.39
CA ARG A 1083 30.24 -18.18 -7.11
C ARG A 1083 30.49 -19.28 -6.08
N ASP A 1084 29.65 -20.30 -6.09
CA ASP A 1084 29.68 -21.41 -5.15
C ASP A 1084 30.16 -22.73 -5.77
N ASP A 1085 30.65 -22.68 -7.01
CA ASP A 1085 31.22 -23.81 -7.70
C ASP A 1085 32.71 -24.00 -7.35
N PRO A 1086 33.12 -25.15 -6.79
CA PRO A 1086 34.52 -25.44 -6.49
C PRO A 1086 35.46 -25.32 -7.69
N GLU A 1087 34.96 -25.50 -8.92
CA GLU A 1087 35.76 -25.42 -10.14
C GLU A 1087 36.07 -23.97 -10.57
N LEU A 1088 35.36 -22.97 -10.02
CA LEU A 1088 35.64 -21.57 -10.32
C LEU A 1088 36.99 -21.12 -9.73
N LEU A 1089 37.34 -21.55 -8.51
CA LEU A 1089 38.56 -21.10 -7.82
C LEU A 1089 39.86 -21.38 -8.58
N PRO A 1090 40.08 -22.59 -9.15
CA PRO A 1090 41.22 -22.84 -10.04
C PRO A 1090 41.28 -21.88 -11.23
N LEU A 1091 40.13 -21.54 -11.83
CA LEU A 1091 40.03 -20.62 -12.95
C LEU A 1091 40.42 -19.20 -12.55
N VAL A 1092 39.90 -18.71 -11.42
CA VAL A 1092 40.26 -17.39 -10.88
C VAL A 1092 41.74 -17.33 -10.48
N ARG A 1093 42.31 -18.38 -9.88
CA ARG A 1093 43.76 -18.46 -9.58
C ARG A 1093 44.63 -18.37 -10.83
N ARG A 1094 44.18 -18.98 -11.93
CA ARG A 1094 44.85 -18.84 -13.23
C ARG A 1094 44.74 -17.41 -13.76
N ALA A 1095 43.59 -16.75 -13.56
CA ALA A 1095 43.33 -15.39 -14.01
C ALA A 1095 44.23 -14.33 -13.36
N ILE A 1096 44.74 -14.53 -12.13
CA ILE A 1096 45.76 -13.65 -11.51
C ILE A 1096 47.01 -13.52 -12.38
N ARG A 1097 47.34 -14.54 -13.18
CA ARG A 1097 48.52 -14.53 -14.06
C ARG A 1097 48.24 -13.92 -15.43
N SER A 1098 47.06 -13.34 -15.65
CA SER A 1098 46.70 -12.68 -16.91
C SER A 1098 47.63 -11.51 -17.22
N GLU A 1099 47.92 -11.29 -18.50
CA GLU A 1099 48.68 -10.11 -18.93
C GLU A 1099 47.84 -8.83 -18.87
N ASN A 1100 46.51 -8.97 -18.95
CA ASN A 1100 45.60 -7.83 -18.82
C ASN A 1100 45.37 -7.45 -17.36
N ARG A 1101 45.70 -6.20 -17.01
CA ARG A 1101 45.57 -5.65 -15.65
C ARG A 1101 44.14 -5.76 -15.10
N ARG A 1102 43.10 -5.39 -15.86
CA ARG A 1102 41.70 -5.44 -15.38
C ARG A 1102 41.27 -6.85 -15.00
N ILE A 1103 41.70 -7.87 -15.75
CA ILE A 1103 41.40 -9.28 -15.45
C ILE A 1103 42.14 -9.73 -14.19
N ARG A 1104 43.42 -9.35 -14.02
CA ARG A 1104 44.16 -9.68 -12.79
C ARG A 1104 43.54 -9.03 -11.56
N ASP A 1105 43.27 -7.73 -11.64
CA ASP A 1105 42.71 -6.96 -10.53
C ASP A 1105 41.33 -7.54 -10.14
N LEU A 1106 40.50 -7.91 -11.12
CA LEU A 1106 39.24 -8.61 -10.88
C LEU A 1106 39.46 -9.98 -10.23
N ALA A 1107 40.41 -10.77 -10.72
CA ALA A 1107 40.69 -12.11 -10.19
C ALA A 1107 41.21 -12.10 -8.74
N GLU A 1108 42.08 -11.14 -8.41
CA GLU A 1108 42.57 -10.92 -7.04
C GLU A 1108 41.43 -10.53 -6.10
N ALA A 1109 40.55 -9.63 -6.55
CA ALA A 1109 39.36 -9.24 -5.81
C ALA A 1109 38.41 -10.44 -5.61
N LEU A 1110 38.13 -11.20 -6.66
CA LEU A 1110 37.29 -12.41 -6.61
C LEU A 1110 37.85 -13.47 -5.66
N LEU A 1111 39.18 -13.65 -5.59
CA LEU A 1111 39.78 -14.60 -4.65
C LEU A 1111 39.59 -14.20 -3.20
N THR A 1112 39.60 -12.91 -2.91
CA THR A 1112 39.35 -12.41 -1.56
C THR A 1112 37.94 -12.75 -1.08
N VAL A 1113 36.96 -12.74 -2.00
CA VAL A 1113 35.54 -12.94 -1.69
C VAL A 1113 35.08 -14.41 -1.81
N LEU A 1114 35.60 -15.12 -2.81
CA LEU A 1114 35.15 -16.48 -3.14
C LEU A 1114 36.00 -17.59 -2.51
N ALA A 1115 37.25 -17.32 -2.12
CA ALA A 1115 38.06 -18.35 -1.47
C ALA A 1115 37.47 -18.66 -0.08
N PRO A 1116 37.50 -19.94 0.35
CA PRO A 1116 37.10 -20.28 1.70
C PRO A 1116 37.96 -19.48 2.70
N GLN A 1117 37.31 -18.58 3.43
CA GLN A 1117 37.91 -17.84 4.53
C GLN A 1117 38.39 -18.89 5.56
N SER A 1118 39.68 -18.85 5.93
CA SER A 1118 40.17 -19.74 6.99
C SER A 1118 39.44 -19.41 8.30
N PRO A 1119 39.05 -20.43 9.09
CA PRO A 1119 38.20 -20.25 10.27
C PRO A 1119 38.79 -19.32 11.34
#